data_AF-A0A1X7KFX0-F1
#
_entry.id   AF-A0A1X7KFX0-F1
#
_cell.length_a   1.000
_cell.length_b   1.000
_cell.length_c   1.000
_cell.angle_alpha   90.00
_cell.angle_beta   90.00
_cell.angle_gamma   90.00
#
_symmetry.space_group_name_H-M   'P 1'
#
loop_
_entity.id
_entity.type
_entity.pdbx_description
1 polymer ?
#
loop_
_entity_poly.entity_id
_entity_poly.type
_entity_poly.pdbx_seq_one_letter_code
_entity_poly.pdbx_strand_id
1 'polypeptide(L)'
;MIKNLIWALALSWPAALLHAQTTTPSFLSYPTLSPDGSTMVFAYNGDLWRVPTDGGLALRLTAMTGNELAPRISPDGKWLAFSADQNGNMDVYLMPLEGGDIKQLTFHEAGDVVDSWSWDSKSIYFTSSRYNNFSSYQVNIEGGTATRVFGHYFNTIHNVVETPQGELLFNDSWESYSAANRKRYKGAFNPDIFSYNPKNKSFKQLTDYAGKDFWGSVDRKGTIYFASDEGNDEFNLYTFVNGKKTELTNFPTSIKRPNVSANGNKVAFEKDYQLFVYDVASKKTVKPQVTLSRNVVLDKKQEFDVKDNISNMDVSPDGKKLAFVSRGELFVSDVEGKFVRQMPSLGERIMEVKWLKDNRTLLINQTFEGYLNWYTIAADGTGAAKQLTSDKRNNRDIAFNKDRSQAVYLSGRDEVRIMDLKDLQSKTVVKDEIWAFQNSTPSFSPDDAYVLFTAYRNFEQDIFVHELKTNKTINLTNTGVSETSPAWSPDGKYIYFASNRIKPSYPMGMQNASIYRMALDNFDEEYRTSKFDELFKEAPKMTPDSVKKGADVAKKEPVSAGSTTKGKTVVTINTQGLLDRITQVSPGFGTQYNPELLKKGDKDYVFYYSNHSEGKGAVYRTIMEPFTPNKTEKVIDGGWGGLLEVGGKYFVLSRGSVQKYNLEANKLDKIEISQKFQRNLEQEFNQMFYETWAGIEENFYDGTFHGVDWQAMKKRYASYLPHISNRMDLRVLLNDMLGELNASHLGFNSSGPEERKDFRTASNEVGLEFRTDQPFTVARIIANSPASRVGVDIQPGDELVAVNGVEVDKTRDRDAYFMQPSLLQEMTLRLKRNGKDMNINIRPQTSGAQKEQLYNEWIKGNRKKVDEWGKNRIAYSHMKNMGGDQLNQFLLDMAEQENNKEGIILDLRFNTGGNVHDEVLRFLAQRPYLQWQYRGGKKSPQSNFAPGAKPIVLLINEQSLSDAEMTAAGFKALKLGKIIGTETYRWIIFTSAKGLVDGSMYRVPAWGCYTLDGQDLELTGVAPDIYVKNTVEDRVNDKDPQLERAVQEILKDLK
;
A
#
# COMPACT_ATOMS: atom_id res chain seq x y z
N MET A 1 -6.92 -83.94 -50.52
CA MET A 1 -5.68 -83.22 -50.16
C MET A 1 -6.11 -81.83 -49.67
N ILE A 2 -6.03 -81.57 -48.35
CA ILE A 2 -5.07 -80.64 -47.68
C ILE A 2 -5.41 -79.16 -48.02
N LYS A 3 -5.67 -78.20 -47.12
CA LYS A 3 -5.60 -78.04 -45.64
C LYS A 3 -6.30 -76.72 -45.23
N ASN A 4 -6.80 -76.69 -43.98
CA ASN A 4 -6.83 -75.61 -42.95
C ASN A 4 -7.34 -74.19 -43.31
N LEU A 5 -8.40 -73.61 -42.74
CA LEU A 5 -8.74 -73.24 -41.34
C LEU A 5 -7.83 -72.16 -40.70
N ILE A 6 -8.35 -70.94 -40.53
CA ILE A 6 -8.44 -70.14 -39.27
C ILE A 6 -8.85 -68.66 -39.57
N TRP A 7 -9.69 -68.14 -38.67
CA TRP A 7 -10.27 -66.80 -38.55
C TRP A 7 -9.27 -65.67 -38.20
N ALA A 8 -9.59 -64.43 -38.57
CA ALA A 8 -9.40 -63.24 -37.71
C ALA A 8 -10.25 -62.04 -38.19
N LEU A 9 -11.14 -61.55 -37.32
CA LEU A 9 -11.87 -60.29 -37.45
C LEU A 9 -10.90 -59.10 -37.44
N ALA A 10 -11.04 -58.20 -38.42
CA ALA A 10 -10.46 -56.87 -38.38
C ALA A 10 -11.43 -55.89 -37.67
N LEU A 11 -11.18 -55.63 -36.39
CA LEU A 11 -11.79 -54.54 -35.64
C LEU A 11 -11.04 -53.24 -35.95
N SER A 12 -11.59 -52.43 -36.86
CA SER A 12 -11.17 -51.05 -37.07
C SER A 12 -11.75 -50.18 -35.94
N TRP A 13 -10.98 -49.95 -34.88
CA TRP A 13 -11.26 -48.88 -33.93
C TRP A 13 -10.84 -47.54 -34.54
N PRO A 14 -11.71 -46.52 -34.62
CA PRO A 14 -11.24 -45.17 -34.89
C PRO A 14 -10.44 -44.73 -33.67
N ALA A 15 -9.14 -44.50 -33.86
CA ALA A 15 -8.31 -43.80 -32.90
C ALA A 15 -8.89 -42.39 -32.74
N ALA A 16 -9.71 -42.19 -31.70
CA ALA A 16 -9.99 -40.87 -31.20
C ALA A 16 -8.63 -40.29 -30.79
N LEU A 17 -8.11 -39.38 -31.61
CA LEU A 17 -7.03 -38.47 -31.23
C LEU A 17 -7.55 -37.66 -30.05
N LEU A 18 -7.34 -38.19 -28.84
CA LEU A 18 -7.35 -37.44 -27.60
C LEU A 18 -6.31 -36.33 -27.80
N HIS A 19 -6.79 -35.16 -28.22
CA HIS A 19 -6.04 -33.92 -28.06
C HIS A 19 -5.99 -33.68 -26.56
N ALA A 20 -5.00 -34.27 -25.89
CA ALA A 20 -4.55 -33.74 -24.62
C ALA A 20 -4.19 -32.28 -24.90
N GLN A 21 -4.96 -31.35 -24.34
CA GLN A 21 -4.62 -29.92 -24.34
C GLN A 21 -3.33 -29.75 -23.53
N THR A 22 -2.18 -29.98 -24.18
CA THR A 22 -0.86 -29.70 -23.62
C THR A 22 -0.61 -28.21 -23.74
N THR A 23 -1.35 -27.38 -22.99
CA THR A 23 -0.93 -25.99 -22.80
C THR A 23 0.42 -25.99 -22.08
N THR A 24 1.43 -25.37 -22.70
CA THR A 24 2.78 -25.27 -22.13
C THR A 24 2.71 -24.62 -20.74
N PRO A 25 3.35 -25.19 -19.71
CA PRO A 25 3.38 -24.57 -18.39
C PRO A 25 4.08 -23.20 -18.48
N SER A 26 3.54 -22.22 -17.75
CA SER A 26 4.11 -20.87 -17.59
C SER A 26 4.21 -20.56 -16.09
N PHE A 27 4.83 -19.43 -15.74
CA PHE A 27 5.22 -19.06 -14.38
C PHE A 27 6.22 -20.05 -13.76
N LEU A 28 7.04 -20.65 -14.63
CA LEU A 28 8.22 -21.42 -14.23
C LEU A 28 9.30 -20.42 -13.81
N SER A 29 9.81 -20.53 -12.58
CA SER A 29 10.70 -19.50 -12.02
C SER A 29 11.90 -20.08 -11.26
N TYR A 30 12.87 -19.22 -10.96
CA TYR A 30 14.11 -19.50 -10.24
C TYR A 30 14.87 -20.74 -10.76
N PRO A 31 15.24 -20.81 -12.05
CA PRO A 31 15.98 -21.95 -12.57
C PRO A 31 17.37 -22.06 -11.92
N THR A 32 17.81 -23.29 -11.68
CA THR A 32 19.18 -23.63 -11.29
C THR A 32 19.64 -24.89 -12.04
N LEU A 33 20.90 -24.92 -12.47
CA LEU A 33 21.47 -26.04 -13.24
C LEU A 33 22.33 -26.97 -12.37
N SER A 34 22.34 -28.26 -12.72
CA SER A 34 23.32 -29.21 -12.18
C SER A 34 24.75 -28.85 -12.60
N PRO A 35 25.80 -29.32 -11.89
CA PRO A 35 27.18 -28.96 -12.20
C PRO A 35 27.60 -29.25 -13.65
N ASP A 36 27.05 -30.31 -14.25
CA ASP A 36 27.28 -30.72 -15.63
C ASP A 36 26.35 -30.03 -16.66
N GLY A 37 25.33 -29.30 -16.21
CA GLY A 37 24.33 -28.64 -17.05
C GLY A 37 23.35 -29.62 -17.73
N SER A 38 23.25 -30.87 -17.27
CA SER A 38 22.32 -31.86 -17.83
C SER A 38 20.92 -31.75 -17.25
N THR A 39 20.78 -31.27 -16.01
CA THR A 39 19.53 -31.17 -15.25
C THR A 39 19.26 -29.73 -14.82
N MET A 40 17.99 -29.35 -14.83
CA MET A 40 17.50 -28.07 -14.31
C MET A 40 16.46 -28.31 -13.21
N VAL A 41 16.55 -27.53 -12.13
CA VAL A 41 15.52 -27.43 -11.08
C VAL A 41 14.90 -26.03 -11.11
N PHE A 42 13.59 -25.93 -10.91
CA PHE A 42 12.84 -24.67 -10.94
C PHE A 42 11.65 -24.73 -9.98
N ALA A 43 11.10 -23.56 -9.62
CA ALA A 43 9.88 -23.42 -8.84
C ALA A 43 8.65 -23.28 -9.75
N TYR A 44 7.56 -23.97 -9.40
CA TYR A 44 6.27 -23.90 -10.09
C TYR A 44 5.13 -24.29 -9.15
N ASN A 45 4.12 -23.42 -9.07
CA ASN A 45 2.91 -23.62 -8.27
C ASN A 45 3.17 -23.96 -6.79
N GLY A 46 4.14 -23.27 -6.19
CA GLY A 46 4.54 -23.47 -4.79
C GLY A 46 5.51 -24.62 -4.55
N ASP A 47 5.87 -25.40 -5.59
CA ASP A 47 6.75 -26.56 -5.45
C ASP A 47 8.02 -26.48 -6.30
N LEU A 48 9.00 -27.32 -5.98
CA LEU A 48 10.22 -27.51 -6.76
C LEU A 48 10.10 -28.71 -7.70
N TRP A 49 10.58 -28.52 -8.93
CA TRP A 49 10.50 -29.50 -10.01
C TRP A 49 11.86 -29.65 -10.69
N ARG A 50 12.16 -30.87 -11.14
CA ARG A 50 13.39 -31.25 -11.85
C ARG A 50 13.06 -31.69 -13.27
N VAL A 51 13.84 -31.26 -14.25
CA VAL A 51 13.69 -31.65 -15.67
C VAL A 51 15.07 -31.76 -16.34
N PRO A 52 15.26 -32.62 -17.36
CA PRO A 52 16.43 -32.52 -18.22
C PRO A 52 16.50 -31.12 -18.85
N THR A 53 17.71 -30.58 -18.99
CA THR A 53 17.93 -29.20 -19.48
C THR A 53 17.44 -29.02 -20.92
N ASP A 54 17.38 -30.09 -21.70
CA ASP A 54 16.87 -30.07 -23.09
C ASP A 54 15.32 -30.22 -23.16
N GLY A 55 14.64 -30.38 -22.02
CA GLY A 55 13.20 -30.56 -21.89
C GLY A 55 12.77 -32.01 -21.61
N GLY A 56 11.47 -32.24 -21.61
CA GLY A 56 10.86 -33.53 -21.31
C GLY A 56 9.88 -33.46 -20.14
N LEU A 57 9.66 -34.63 -19.51
CA LEU A 57 8.80 -34.76 -18.34
C LEU A 57 9.53 -34.23 -17.09
N ALA A 58 8.92 -33.27 -16.40
CA ALA A 58 9.41 -32.78 -15.12
C ALA A 58 8.91 -33.65 -13.95
N LEU A 59 9.78 -33.88 -12.98
CA LEU A 59 9.52 -34.62 -11.74
C LEU A 59 9.38 -33.63 -10.59
N ARG A 60 8.31 -33.76 -9.80
CA ARG A 60 8.10 -32.95 -8.59
C ARG A 60 9.04 -33.44 -7.48
N LEU A 61 9.81 -32.54 -6.88
CA LEU A 61 10.77 -32.83 -5.81
C LEU A 61 10.18 -32.58 -4.41
N THR A 62 9.37 -31.53 -4.26
CA THR A 62 8.78 -31.11 -2.98
C THR A 62 7.25 -31.05 -3.06
N ALA A 63 6.60 -31.17 -1.90
CA ALA A 63 5.16 -31.06 -1.74
C ALA A 63 4.83 -30.62 -0.30
N MET A 64 5.45 -29.54 0.17
CA MET A 64 5.26 -29.05 1.53
C MET A 64 3.97 -28.21 1.58
N THR A 65 3.51 -27.84 2.78
CA THR A 65 2.29 -27.03 2.95
C THR A 65 2.50 -25.54 2.61
N GLY A 66 3.75 -25.14 2.37
CA GLY A 66 4.15 -23.77 2.03
C GLY A 66 4.36 -23.54 0.53
N ASN A 67 4.97 -22.41 0.21
CA ASN A 67 5.55 -22.11 -1.08
C ASN A 67 7.06 -22.32 -0.99
N GLU A 68 7.62 -23.08 -1.92
CA GLU A 68 9.05 -23.23 -2.10
C GLU A 68 9.56 -22.38 -3.28
N LEU A 69 10.68 -21.69 -3.08
CA LEU A 69 11.31 -20.85 -4.11
C LEU A 69 12.84 -20.78 -3.96
N ALA A 70 13.48 -20.11 -4.92
CA ALA A 70 14.94 -19.91 -4.98
C ALA A 70 15.79 -21.19 -4.79
N PRO A 71 15.51 -22.30 -5.52
CA PRO A 71 16.36 -23.48 -5.47
C PRO A 71 17.78 -23.17 -5.95
N ARG A 72 18.77 -23.77 -5.30
CA ARG A 72 20.19 -23.75 -5.68
C ARG A 72 20.81 -25.12 -5.52
N ILE A 73 21.36 -25.66 -6.61
CA ILE A 73 22.10 -26.92 -6.59
C ILE A 73 23.54 -26.64 -6.12
N SER A 74 24.02 -27.47 -5.20
CA SER A 74 25.40 -27.43 -4.70
C SER A 74 26.44 -27.70 -5.82
N PRO A 75 27.65 -27.11 -5.75
CA PRO A 75 28.70 -27.31 -6.74
C PRO A 75 29.17 -28.76 -6.95
N ASP A 76 29.00 -29.61 -5.92
CA ASP A 76 29.28 -31.05 -6.01
C ASP A 76 28.10 -31.90 -6.53
N GLY A 77 26.92 -31.27 -6.72
CA GLY A 77 25.72 -31.87 -7.31
C GLY A 77 24.94 -32.80 -6.39
N LYS A 78 25.24 -32.85 -5.08
CA LYS A 78 24.57 -33.77 -4.14
C LYS A 78 23.37 -33.17 -3.44
N TRP A 79 23.40 -31.86 -3.23
CA TRP A 79 22.44 -31.15 -2.40
C TRP A 79 21.67 -30.07 -3.16
N LEU A 80 20.43 -29.85 -2.72
CA LEU A 80 19.54 -28.77 -3.13
C LEU A 80 19.19 -27.94 -1.89
N ALA A 81 19.56 -26.66 -1.91
CA ALA A 81 19.10 -25.67 -0.93
C ALA A 81 17.96 -24.85 -1.54
N PHE A 82 16.97 -24.48 -0.73
CA PHE A 82 15.83 -23.69 -1.17
C PHE A 82 15.20 -22.95 0.01
N SER A 83 14.33 -21.97 -0.29
CA SER A 83 13.54 -21.28 0.72
C SER A 83 12.11 -21.78 0.72
N ALA A 84 11.51 -21.96 1.90
CA ALA A 84 10.10 -22.34 2.01
C ALA A 84 9.39 -21.61 3.15
N ASP A 85 8.11 -21.28 2.96
CA ASP A 85 7.29 -20.51 3.93
C ASP A 85 6.30 -21.34 4.75
N GLN A 86 6.48 -22.66 4.84
CA GLN A 86 5.51 -23.55 5.50
C GLN A 86 5.23 -23.19 6.97
N ASN A 87 6.18 -22.55 7.65
CA ASN A 87 6.06 -22.12 9.05
C ASN A 87 5.53 -20.67 9.20
N GLY A 88 5.15 -20.01 8.10
CA GLY A 88 4.63 -18.64 8.06
C GLY A 88 5.63 -17.59 7.57
N ASN A 89 6.93 -17.87 7.63
CA ASN A 89 8.02 -17.07 7.09
C ASN A 89 8.92 -17.94 6.21
N MET A 90 9.65 -17.35 5.26
CA MET A 90 10.66 -18.08 4.48
C MET A 90 11.83 -18.47 5.38
N ASP A 91 12.14 -19.76 5.47
CA ASP A 91 13.37 -20.29 6.09
C ASP A 91 14.21 -21.04 5.04
N VAL A 92 15.50 -21.26 5.31
CA VAL A 92 16.38 -22.07 4.45
C VAL A 92 16.22 -23.56 4.75
N TYR A 93 16.00 -24.34 3.70
CA TYR A 93 15.88 -25.79 3.74
C TYR A 93 16.93 -26.47 2.84
N LEU A 94 17.23 -27.73 3.15
CA LEU A 94 18.22 -28.56 2.49
C LEU A 94 17.67 -29.97 2.25
N MET A 95 17.91 -30.53 1.06
CA MET A 95 17.60 -31.93 0.73
C MET A 95 18.60 -32.52 -0.27
N PRO A 96 18.71 -33.86 -0.39
CA PRO A 96 19.46 -34.48 -1.48
C PRO A 96 18.84 -34.14 -2.85
N LEU A 97 19.68 -33.89 -3.87
CA LEU A 97 19.23 -33.53 -5.22
C LEU A 97 18.37 -34.62 -5.87
N GLU A 98 18.66 -35.89 -5.56
CA GLU A 98 17.92 -37.05 -6.06
C GLU A 98 16.60 -37.30 -5.32
N GLY A 99 16.25 -36.46 -4.33
CA GLY A 99 15.09 -36.64 -3.45
C GLY A 99 15.46 -37.29 -2.12
N GLY A 100 14.61 -37.10 -1.10
CA GLY A 100 14.82 -37.63 0.25
C GLY A 100 14.36 -36.67 1.34
N ASP A 101 14.87 -36.86 2.56
CA ASP A 101 14.49 -36.06 3.72
C ASP A 101 14.88 -34.58 3.56
N ILE A 102 13.96 -33.71 3.99
CA ILE A 102 14.12 -32.25 3.99
C ILE A 102 14.52 -31.81 5.41
N LYS A 103 15.57 -30.99 5.50
CA LYS A 103 16.09 -30.43 6.76
C LYS A 103 15.98 -28.90 6.75
N GLN A 104 15.38 -28.33 7.79
CA GLN A 104 15.41 -26.88 8.04
C GLN A 104 16.77 -26.46 8.63
N LEU A 105 17.33 -25.36 8.16
CA LEU A 105 18.63 -24.84 8.62
C LEU A 105 18.53 -23.53 9.41
N THR A 106 17.54 -22.68 9.15
CA THR A 106 17.40 -21.38 9.81
C THR A 106 16.05 -21.24 10.50
N PHE A 107 16.01 -20.43 11.57
CA PHE A 107 14.82 -20.28 12.42
C PHE A 107 14.65 -18.83 12.90
N HIS A 108 13.91 -18.00 12.16
CA HIS A 108 13.63 -16.62 12.56
C HIS A 108 12.36 -16.11 11.88
N GLU A 109 11.56 -15.23 12.49
CA GLU A 109 10.33 -14.67 11.86
C GLU A 109 10.56 -13.85 10.56
N ALA A 110 11.83 -13.64 10.17
CA ALA A 110 12.19 -12.85 9.00
C ALA A 110 12.27 -13.78 7.79
N GLY A 111 12.05 -13.25 6.58
CA GLY A 111 12.19 -14.04 5.36
C GLY A 111 13.66 -14.28 5.02
N ASP A 112 14.08 -15.54 4.98
CA ASP A 112 15.39 -16.00 4.56
C ASP A 112 15.33 -16.57 3.12
N VAL A 113 15.92 -15.83 2.18
CA VAL A 113 15.90 -16.18 0.75
C VAL A 113 17.28 -16.67 0.30
N VAL A 114 17.37 -17.92 -0.17
CA VAL A 114 18.63 -18.52 -0.65
C VAL A 114 19.19 -17.75 -1.84
N ASP A 115 20.47 -17.38 -1.76
CA ASP A 115 21.21 -16.70 -2.84
C ASP A 115 22.10 -17.69 -3.60
N SER A 116 23.01 -18.38 -2.92
CA SER A 116 24.02 -19.25 -3.54
C SER A 116 24.68 -20.23 -2.55
N TRP A 117 25.69 -20.97 -3.04
CA TRP A 117 26.50 -21.93 -2.29
C TRP A 117 27.96 -21.49 -2.23
N SER A 118 28.66 -21.94 -1.18
CA SER A 118 30.12 -21.96 -1.19
C SER A 118 30.65 -23.03 -2.17
N TRP A 119 31.83 -22.80 -2.77
CA TRP A 119 32.40 -23.72 -3.76
C TRP A 119 32.83 -25.08 -3.18
N ASP A 120 33.06 -25.14 -1.87
CA ASP A 120 33.32 -26.39 -1.15
C ASP A 120 32.04 -27.16 -0.79
N SER A 121 30.86 -26.64 -1.17
CA SER A 121 29.54 -27.23 -0.91
C SER A 121 29.18 -27.38 0.58
N LYS A 122 29.82 -26.61 1.48
CA LYS A 122 29.58 -26.69 2.94
C LYS A 122 28.69 -25.59 3.51
N SER A 123 28.56 -24.46 2.82
CA SER A 123 27.83 -23.29 3.30
C SER A 123 26.87 -22.76 2.25
N ILE A 124 25.76 -22.19 2.72
CA ILE A 124 24.71 -21.59 1.91
C ILE A 124 24.64 -20.11 2.27
N TYR A 125 24.70 -19.24 1.27
CA TYR A 125 24.46 -17.81 1.42
C TYR A 125 22.98 -17.49 1.19
N PHE A 126 22.43 -16.60 2.01
CA PHE A 126 21.04 -16.18 1.92
C PHE A 126 20.85 -14.73 2.37
N THR A 127 19.80 -14.09 1.88
CA THR A 127 19.40 -12.73 2.26
C THR A 127 18.30 -12.78 3.32
N SER A 128 18.44 -11.99 4.39
CA SER A 128 17.51 -11.97 5.53
C SER A 128 17.27 -10.56 6.06
N SER A 129 16.02 -10.27 6.49
CA SER A 129 15.61 -8.99 7.10
C SER A 129 15.63 -8.97 8.63
N ARG A 130 16.38 -9.90 9.26
CA ARG A 130 16.44 -10.05 10.71
C ARG A 130 17.17 -8.91 11.45
N TYR A 131 18.14 -8.24 10.81
CA TYR A 131 18.96 -7.19 11.45
C TYR A 131 18.58 -5.76 11.05
N ASN A 132 18.29 -5.55 9.78
CA ASN A 132 17.99 -4.25 9.16
C ASN A 132 16.91 -4.46 8.10
N ASN A 133 16.89 -3.65 7.02
CA ASN A 133 15.97 -3.86 5.91
C ASN A 133 16.19 -5.24 5.26
N PHE A 134 17.43 -5.55 4.89
CA PHE A 134 17.90 -6.87 4.50
C PHE A 134 19.43 -6.89 4.50
N SER A 135 20.03 -8.06 4.77
CA SER A 135 21.47 -8.30 4.78
C SER A 135 21.77 -9.74 4.38
N SER A 136 23.00 -9.99 3.94
CA SER A 136 23.49 -11.32 3.62
C SER A 136 23.97 -12.09 4.86
N TYR A 137 23.58 -13.35 4.92
CA TYR A 137 23.94 -14.34 5.94
C TYR A 137 24.51 -15.60 5.28
N GLN A 138 25.19 -16.41 6.09
CA GLN A 138 25.61 -17.76 5.71
C GLN A 138 25.24 -18.77 6.81
N VAL A 139 24.92 -19.99 6.40
CA VAL A 139 24.67 -21.13 7.30
C VAL A 139 25.36 -22.39 6.76
N ASN A 140 25.83 -23.26 7.65
CA ASN A 140 26.46 -24.53 7.28
C ASN A 140 25.40 -25.60 7.01
N ILE A 141 25.66 -26.53 6.08
CA ILE A 141 24.73 -27.65 5.77
C ILE A 141 24.50 -28.60 6.95
N GLU A 142 25.47 -28.70 7.87
CA GLU A 142 25.38 -29.50 9.09
C GLU A 142 24.44 -28.84 10.12
N GLY A 143 24.12 -27.55 9.98
CA GLY A 143 23.30 -26.77 10.89
C GLY A 143 24.10 -25.67 11.59
N GLY A 144 23.70 -25.33 12.81
CA GLY A 144 24.29 -24.24 13.60
C GLY A 144 23.64 -22.88 13.35
N THR A 145 24.09 -21.87 14.10
CA THR A 145 23.53 -20.51 14.04
C THR A 145 24.03 -19.78 12.80
N ALA A 146 23.11 -19.18 12.03
CA ALA A 146 23.47 -18.39 10.86
C ALA A 146 24.33 -17.17 11.24
N THR A 147 25.31 -16.85 10.40
CA THR A 147 26.25 -15.74 10.63
C THR A 147 26.07 -14.67 9.57
N ARG A 148 26.02 -13.40 10.00
CA ARG A 148 25.95 -12.27 9.07
C ARG A 148 27.31 -12.07 8.40
N VAL A 149 27.32 -11.86 7.08
CA VAL A 149 28.55 -11.77 6.28
C VAL A 149 29.22 -10.39 6.39
N PHE A 150 28.42 -9.32 6.37
CA PHE A 150 28.92 -7.94 6.43
C PHE A 150 28.36 -7.19 7.65
N GLY A 151 29.19 -6.37 8.29
CA GLY A 151 28.76 -5.46 9.37
C GLY A 151 28.13 -4.18 8.83
N HIS A 152 27.66 -3.31 9.73
CA HIS A 152 26.98 -2.02 9.50
C HIS A 152 25.47 -2.10 9.22
N TYR A 153 24.70 -1.20 9.85
CA TYR A 153 23.23 -1.22 9.80
C TYR A 153 22.65 -0.90 8.42
N PHE A 154 23.28 -0.01 7.66
CA PHE A 154 22.84 0.37 6.30
C PHE A 154 23.55 -0.37 5.16
N ASN A 155 24.26 -1.46 5.45
CA ASN A 155 24.69 -2.36 4.40
C ASN A 155 23.52 -3.29 4.04
N THR A 156 22.98 -3.08 2.85
CA THR A 156 21.87 -3.84 2.27
C THR A 156 22.36 -4.86 1.26
N ILE A 157 23.42 -5.59 1.64
CA ILE A 157 24.11 -6.54 0.78
C ILE A 157 23.25 -7.79 0.58
N HIS A 158 23.07 -8.22 -0.67
CA HIS A 158 22.23 -9.35 -1.08
C HIS A 158 22.71 -9.92 -2.43
N ASN A 159 22.03 -10.98 -2.92
CA ASN A 159 22.42 -11.72 -4.13
C ASN A 159 23.89 -12.21 -4.06
N VAL A 160 24.34 -12.65 -2.88
CA VAL A 160 25.75 -13.01 -2.68
C VAL A 160 26.10 -14.28 -3.46
N VAL A 161 27.21 -14.26 -4.20
CA VAL A 161 27.75 -15.42 -4.93
C VAL A 161 29.25 -15.56 -4.68
N GLU A 162 29.69 -16.71 -4.18
CA GLU A 162 31.13 -16.99 -4.05
C GLU A 162 31.75 -17.36 -5.41
N THR A 163 32.96 -16.89 -5.68
CA THR A 163 33.80 -17.32 -6.80
C THR A 163 34.68 -18.52 -6.41
N PRO A 164 35.19 -19.34 -7.35
CA PRO A 164 36.06 -20.47 -7.00
C PRO A 164 37.32 -20.09 -6.20
N GLN A 165 37.72 -18.82 -6.23
CA GLN A 165 38.86 -18.26 -5.50
C GLN A 165 38.50 -17.80 -4.07
N GLY A 166 37.21 -17.79 -3.72
CA GLY A 166 36.67 -17.36 -2.43
C GLY A 166 36.36 -15.86 -2.34
N GLU A 167 36.29 -15.14 -3.46
CA GLU A 167 35.75 -13.77 -3.50
C GLU A 167 34.22 -13.80 -3.53
N LEU A 168 33.56 -12.86 -2.85
CA LEU A 168 32.11 -12.73 -2.77
C LEU A 168 31.63 -11.63 -3.72
N LEU A 169 30.83 -11.99 -4.72
CA LEU A 169 30.11 -11.05 -5.58
C LEU A 169 28.77 -10.68 -4.93
N PHE A 170 28.32 -9.44 -5.07
CA PHE A 170 27.05 -9.00 -4.47
C PHE A 170 26.50 -7.71 -5.09
N ASN A 171 25.23 -7.41 -4.77
CA ASN A 171 24.60 -6.11 -4.99
C ASN A 171 24.32 -5.40 -3.64
N ASP A 172 24.11 -4.08 -3.66
CA ASP A 172 23.77 -3.27 -2.47
C ASP A 172 22.72 -2.16 -2.76
N SER A 173 21.77 -2.45 -3.65
CA SER A 173 20.61 -1.59 -3.92
C SER A 173 19.32 -2.41 -3.97
N TRP A 174 18.22 -1.92 -3.41
CA TRP A 174 16.94 -2.63 -3.54
C TRP A 174 16.38 -2.65 -4.97
N GLU A 175 16.96 -1.88 -5.90
CA GLU A 175 16.67 -1.96 -7.34
C GLU A 175 17.04 -3.33 -7.96
N SER A 176 17.86 -4.15 -7.29
CA SER A 176 18.15 -5.55 -7.63
C SER A 176 17.47 -6.58 -6.71
N TYR A 177 16.63 -6.12 -5.77
CA TYR A 177 15.89 -6.95 -4.83
C TYR A 177 14.38 -6.68 -4.95
N SER A 178 13.82 -5.83 -4.09
CA SER A 178 12.37 -5.57 -4.04
C SER A 178 11.85 -4.71 -5.19
N ALA A 179 12.72 -4.00 -5.91
CA ALA A 179 12.37 -3.18 -7.08
C ALA A 179 12.95 -3.72 -8.40
N ALA A 180 13.34 -5.00 -8.45
CA ALA A 180 13.87 -5.63 -9.66
C ALA A 180 12.90 -5.58 -10.86
N ASN A 181 11.59 -5.50 -10.62
CA ASN A 181 10.56 -5.39 -11.65
C ASN A 181 10.40 -3.95 -12.19
N ARG A 182 10.84 -2.90 -11.47
CA ARG A 182 10.88 -1.53 -11.98
C ARG A 182 11.95 -1.46 -13.06
N LYS A 183 11.58 -1.51 -14.34
CA LYS A 183 12.56 -1.51 -15.43
C LYS A 183 13.07 -0.10 -15.69
N ARG A 184 14.21 0.02 -16.38
CA ARG A 184 14.71 1.30 -16.96
C ARG A 184 15.04 2.39 -15.95
N TYR A 185 15.14 2.05 -14.66
CA TYR A 185 15.64 2.97 -13.65
C TYR A 185 17.07 3.38 -14.00
N LYS A 186 17.34 4.70 -14.01
CA LYS A 186 18.67 5.28 -14.20
C LYS A 186 18.87 6.38 -13.17
N GLY A 187 19.82 6.20 -12.26
CA GLY A 187 20.04 7.11 -11.13
C GLY A 187 21.10 6.60 -10.17
N ALA A 188 21.47 7.39 -9.16
CA ALA A 188 22.59 7.07 -8.27
C ALA A 188 22.39 5.83 -7.37
N PHE A 189 21.15 5.31 -7.26
CA PHE A 189 20.84 4.09 -6.52
C PHE A 189 20.74 2.86 -7.43
N ASN A 190 21.37 2.91 -8.59
CA ASN A 190 21.42 1.79 -9.52
C ASN A 190 22.10 0.57 -8.87
N PRO A 191 21.68 -0.65 -9.20
CA PRO A 191 22.38 -1.84 -8.75
C PRO A 191 23.61 -2.06 -9.63
N ASP A 192 24.76 -2.16 -8.96
CA ASP A 192 26.04 -2.58 -9.54
C ASP A 192 26.49 -3.91 -8.92
N ILE A 193 27.37 -4.61 -9.63
CA ILE A 193 28.04 -5.83 -9.14
C ILE A 193 29.35 -5.43 -8.47
N PHE A 194 29.46 -5.75 -7.19
CA PHE A 194 30.68 -5.58 -6.40
C PHE A 194 31.34 -6.93 -6.11
N SER A 195 32.63 -6.92 -5.80
CA SER A 195 33.39 -8.06 -5.28
C SER A 195 34.09 -7.68 -3.98
N TYR A 196 34.07 -8.60 -3.00
CA TYR A 196 34.83 -8.52 -1.77
C TYR A 196 35.62 -9.81 -1.52
N ASN A 197 36.92 -9.70 -1.28
CA ASN A 197 37.75 -10.83 -0.91
C ASN A 197 37.93 -10.89 0.61
N PRO A 198 37.32 -11.84 1.33
CA PRO A 198 37.38 -11.90 2.79
C PRO A 198 38.77 -12.18 3.36
N LYS A 199 39.71 -12.73 2.56
CA LYS A 199 41.07 -13.08 3.02
C LYS A 199 41.97 -11.84 3.11
N ASN A 200 41.92 -10.97 2.10
CA ASN A 200 42.77 -9.77 2.04
C ASN A 200 42.00 -8.46 2.21
N LYS A 201 40.68 -8.54 2.39
CA LYS A 201 39.74 -7.43 2.56
C LYS A 201 39.66 -6.45 1.39
N SER A 202 40.04 -6.86 0.17
CA SER A 202 39.95 -6.01 -1.01
C SER A 202 38.51 -5.91 -1.54
N PHE A 203 38.08 -4.69 -1.83
CA PHE A 203 36.80 -4.38 -2.48
C PHE A 203 37.03 -3.95 -3.94
N LYS A 204 36.12 -4.32 -4.84
CA LYS A 204 36.10 -3.90 -6.24
C LYS A 204 34.67 -3.65 -6.70
N GLN A 205 34.47 -2.57 -7.44
CA GLN A 205 33.26 -2.35 -8.24
C GLN A 205 33.52 -2.92 -9.64
N LEU A 206 32.73 -3.90 -10.08
CA LEU A 206 32.92 -4.59 -11.37
C LEU A 206 32.09 -3.96 -12.50
N THR A 207 31.03 -3.25 -12.15
CA THR A 207 30.16 -2.50 -13.08
C THR A 207 29.93 -1.09 -12.55
N ASP A 208 29.74 -0.13 -13.44
CA ASP A 208 29.51 1.29 -13.14
C ASP A 208 28.45 1.92 -14.07
N TYR A 209 27.59 1.09 -14.63
CA TYR A 209 26.53 1.51 -15.54
C TYR A 209 25.37 2.12 -14.75
N ALA A 210 24.90 3.30 -15.16
CA ALA A 210 23.85 4.04 -14.45
C ALA A 210 22.47 3.36 -14.42
N GLY A 211 22.25 2.32 -15.25
CA GLY A 211 21.08 1.45 -15.17
C GLY A 211 21.39 0.18 -14.36
N LYS A 212 20.74 -0.94 -14.67
CA LYS A 212 20.74 -2.08 -13.74
C LYS A 212 21.66 -3.22 -14.13
N ASP A 213 22.60 -3.58 -13.25
CA ASP A 213 23.46 -4.77 -13.34
C ASP A 213 23.35 -5.67 -12.09
N PHE A 214 22.78 -6.86 -12.22
CA PHE A 214 22.47 -7.71 -11.06
C PHE A 214 22.20 -9.17 -11.41
N TRP A 215 21.87 -9.98 -10.39
CA TRP A 215 21.69 -11.43 -10.47
C TRP A 215 22.92 -12.15 -11.05
N GLY A 216 24.09 -11.89 -10.44
CA GLY A 216 25.32 -12.57 -10.80
C GLY A 216 25.25 -14.09 -10.59
N SER A 217 25.99 -14.83 -11.41
CA SER A 217 26.24 -16.27 -11.29
C SER A 217 27.64 -16.58 -11.84
N VAL A 218 28.31 -17.60 -11.29
CA VAL A 218 29.74 -17.85 -11.56
C VAL A 218 30.00 -19.32 -11.88
N ASP A 219 30.82 -19.60 -12.89
CA ASP A 219 31.27 -20.96 -13.22
C ASP A 219 32.57 -21.36 -12.50
N ARG A 220 33.01 -22.62 -12.66
CA ARG A 220 34.22 -23.14 -12.01
C ARG A 220 35.52 -22.47 -12.49
N LYS A 221 35.50 -21.75 -13.61
CA LYS A 221 36.63 -20.98 -14.12
C LYS A 221 36.65 -19.55 -13.57
N GLY A 222 35.59 -19.13 -12.88
CA GLY A 222 35.41 -17.76 -12.41
C GLY A 222 34.74 -16.83 -13.44
N THR A 223 34.16 -17.37 -14.51
CA THR A 223 33.41 -16.57 -15.48
C THR A 223 32.09 -16.10 -14.86
N ILE A 224 31.84 -14.80 -14.88
CA ILE A 224 30.64 -14.18 -14.31
C ILE A 224 29.59 -14.01 -15.42
N TYR A 225 28.36 -14.39 -15.12
CA TYR A 225 27.16 -14.17 -15.94
C TYR A 225 26.14 -13.38 -15.12
N PHE A 226 25.48 -12.40 -15.72
CA PHE A 226 24.55 -11.53 -15.02
C PHE A 226 23.51 -10.91 -15.96
N ALA A 227 22.49 -10.29 -15.39
CA ALA A 227 21.48 -9.54 -16.13
C ALA A 227 21.85 -8.06 -16.21
N SER A 228 21.66 -7.45 -17.39
CA SER A 228 21.82 -6.01 -17.60
C SER A 228 20.80 -5.44 -18.58
N ASP A 229 20.32 -4.22 -18.35
CA ASP A 229 19.51 -3.46 -19.32
C ASP A 229 20.29 -2.50 -20.24
N GLU A 230 21.64 -2.52 -20.20
CA GLU A 230 22.48 -1.55 -20.92
C GLU A 230 22.28 -1.54 -22.45
N GLY A 231 22.02 -2.70 -23.07
CA GLY A 231 21.97 -2.82 -24.52
C GLY A 231 20.70 -2.26 -25.17
N ASN A 232 19.54 -2.49 -24.54
CA ASN A 232 18.24 -2.19 -25.14
C ASN A 232 17.12 -1.86 -24.13
N ASP A 233 17.46 -1.44 -22.91
CA ASP A 233 16.51 -1.09 -21.85
C ASP A 233 15.61 -2.25 -21.37
N GLU A 234 15.93 -3.50 -21.76
CA GLU A 234 15.39 -4.75 -21.24
C GLU A 234 16.52 -5.63 -20.71
N PHE A 235 16.26 -6.37 -19.62
CA PHE A 235 17.28 -7.22 -19.02
C PHE A 235 17.69 -8.34 -19.99
N ASN A 236 18.97 -8.38 -20.31
CA ASN A 236 19.57 -9.37 -21.17
C ASN A 236 20.78 -10.02 -20.48
N LEU A 237 21.26 -11.14 -21.02
CA LEU A 237 22.37 -11.88 -20.45
C LEU A 237 23.71 -11.25 -20.86
N TYR A 238 24.58 -11.00 -19.88
CA TYR A 238 25.90 -10.41 -20.06
C TYR A 238 26.99 -11.25 -19.38
N THR A 239 28.22 -11.05 -19.84
CA THR A 239 29.44 -11.59 -19.22
C THR A 239 30.61 -10.60 -19.36
N PHE A 240 31.79 -10.96 -18.86
CA PHE A 240 33.03 -10.22 -19.10
C PHE A 240 33.96 -11.01 -20.02
N VAL A 241 34.38 -10.40 -21.14
CA VAL A 241 35.42 -10.93 -22.04
C VAL A 241 36.61 -9.99 -21.98
N ASN A 242 37.78 -10.48 -21.52
CA ASN A 242 38.99 -9.68 -21.32
C ASN A 242 38.75 -8.44 -20.43
N GLY A 243 37.93 -8.58 -19.38
CA GLY A 243 37.57 -7.49 -18.47
C GLY A 243 36.53 -6.51 -19.03
N LYS A 244 36.06 -6.69 -20.27
CA LYS A 244 35.02 -5.85 -20.88
C LYS A 244 33.65 -6.51 -20.78
N LYS A 245 32.66 -5.76 -20.29
CA LYS A 245 31.25 -6.16 -20.32
C LYS A 245 30.80 -6.44 -21.76
N THR A 246 30.21 -7.63 -21.97
CA THR A 246 29.87 -8.18 -23.28
C THR A 246 28.46 -8.77 -23.23
N GLU A 247 27.60 -8.31 -24.13
CA GLU A 247 26.25 -8.82 -24.31
C GLU A 247 26.26 -10.23 -24.93
N LEU A 248 25.44 -11.13 -24.39
CA LEU A 248 25.27 -12.51 -24.89
C LEU A 248 23.89 -12.75 -25.52
N THR A 249 22.87 -11.97 -25.16
CA THR A 249 21.52 -12.01 -25.74
C THR A 249 20.99 -10.60 -25.95
N ASN A 250 20.07 -10.42 -26.89
CA ASN A 250 19.41 -9.13 -27.16
C ASN A 250 17.92 -9.36 -27.44
N PHE A 251 17.18 -9.77 -26.41
CA PHE A 251 15.75 -10.00 -26.48
C PHE A 251 14.97 -8.69 -26.30
N PRO A 252 13.81 -8.55 -26.96
CA PRO A 252 12.93 -7.39 -26.78
C PRO A 252 12.14 -7.44 -25.47
N THR A 253 12.38 -8.44 -24.61
CA THR A 253 11.73 -8.60 -23.31
C THR A 253 12.72 -9.14 -22.29
N SER A 254 12.66 -8.62 -21.06
CA SER A 254 13.58 -8.93 -19.98
C SER A 254 13.66 -10.42 -19.64
N ILE A 255 14.89 -10.91 -19.46
CA ILE A 255 15.18 -12.14 -18.75
C ILE A 255 15.10 -11.93 -17.23
N LYS A 256 15.00 -13.02 -16.45
CA LYS A 256 15.17 -12.99 -15.00
C LYS A 256 16.03 -14.14 -14.49
N ARG A 257 16.76 -13.88 -13.39
CA ARG A 257 17.48 -14.87 -12.57
C ARG A 257 18.39 -15.83 -13.38
N PRO A 258 19.37 -15.33 -14.15
CA PRO A 258 20.31 -16.20 -14.84
C PRO A 258 21.14 -17.04 -13.86
N ASN A 259 21.33 -18.32 -14.19
CA ASN A 259 22.12 -19.27 -13.40
C ASN A 259 23.00 -20.13 -14.33
N VAL A 260 24.31 -20.09 -14.15
CA VAL A 260 25.27 -20.86 -14.96
C VAL A 260 25.55 -22.24 -14.34
N SER A 261 25.72 -23.27 -15.16
CA SER A 261 26.21 -24.58 -14.71
C SER A 261 27.67 -24.49 -14.25
N ALA A 262 28.08 -25.32 -13.28
CA ALA A 262 29.44 -25.25 -12.75
C ALA A 262 30.53 -25.48 -13.83
N ASN A 263 30.25 -26.29 -14.85
CA ASN A 263 31.16 -26.48 -15.99
C ASN A 263 31.22 -25.29 -16.98
N GLY A 264 30.34 -24.29 -16.85
CA GLY A 264 30.29 -23.10 -17.69
C GLY A 264 29.69 -23.30 -19.08
N ASN A 265 29.08 -24.45 -19.36
CA ASN A 265 28.58 -24.76 -20.70
C ASN A 265 27.19 -24.18 -20.99
N LYS A 266 26.34 -24.05 -19.96
CA LYS A 266 24.95 -23.61 -20.11
C LYS A 266 24.57 -22.57 -19.06
N VAL A 267 23.70 -21.63 -19.43
CA VAL A 267 23.07 -20.66 -18.53
C VAL A 267 21.56 -20.79 -18.65
N ALA A 268 20.85 -21.04 -17.56
CA ALA A 268 19.39 -21.06 -17.53
C ALA A 268 18.84 -19.73 -16.99
N PHE A 269 17.71 -19.27 -17.52
CA PHE A 269 17.02 -18.06 -17.07
C PHE A 269 15.53 -18.12 -17.39
N GLU A 270 14.78 -17.23 -16.76
CA GLU A 270 13.36 -17.02 -17.05
C GLU A 270 13.22 -15.95 -18.15
N LYS A 271 12.22 -16.10 -19.02
CA LYS A 271 11.77 -15.04 -19.92
C LYS A 271 10.32 -15.29 -20.28
N ASP A 272 9.48 -14.24 -20.20
CA ASP A 272 8.05 -14.32 -20.49
C ASP A 272 7.34 -15.48 -19.75
N TYR A 273 7.72 -15.68 -18.47
CA TYR A 273 7.21 -16.74 -17.58
C TYR A 273 7.54 -18.18 -18.02
N GLN A 274 8.55 -18.36 -18.87
CA GLN A 274 9.03 -19.67 -19.33
C GLN A 274 10.54 -19.80 -19.07
N LEU A 275 11.03 -21.04 -19.07
CA LEU A 275 12.45 -21.35 -18.91
C LEU A 275 13.16 -21.31 -20.27
N PHE A 276 14.36 -20.75 -20.29
CA PHE A 276 15.26 -20.71 -21.44
C PHE A 276 16.66 -21.14 -21.03
N VAL A 277 17.41 -21.70 -21.98
CA VAL A 277 18.78 -22.16 -21.78
C VAL A 277 19.66 -21.59 -22.89
N TYR A 278 20.70 -20.86 -22.51
CA TYR A 278 21.76 -20.38 -23.39
C TYR A 278 22.94 -21.35 -23.35
N ASP A 279 23.32 -21.85 -24.52
CA ASP A 279 24.52 -22.65 -24.71
C ASP A 279 25.71 -21.73 -25.03
N VAL A 280 26.73 -21.74 -24.17
CA VAL A 280 27.84 -20.78 -24.19
C VAL A 280 28.74 -20.98 -25.42
N ALA A 281 28.96 -22.22 -25.83
CA ALA A 281 29.84 -22.54 -26.94
C ALA A 281 29.23 -22.14 -28.29
N SER A 282 27.97 -22.50 -28.53
CA SER A 282 27.25 -22.20 -29.77
C SER A 282 26.62 -20.81 -29.80
N LYS A 283 26.52 -20.14 -28.64
CA LYS A 283 25.86 -18.84 -28.45
C LYS A 283 24.38 -18.85 -28.82
N LYS A 284 23.71 -19.99 -28.66
CA LYS A 284 22.29 -20.16 -29.00
C LYS A 284 21.46 -20.29 -27.74
N THR A 285 20.29 -19.67 -27.77
CA THR A 285 19.26 -19.87 -26.74
C THR A 285 18.20 -20.83 -27.25
N VAL A 286 17.80 -21.78 -26.42
CA VAL A 286 16.67 -22.69 -26.67
C VAL A 286 15.62 -22.56 -25.56
N LYS A 287 14.35 -22.74 -25.93
CA LYS A 287 13.25 -22.91 -24.99
C LYS A 287 12.98 -24.41 -24.82
N PRO A 288 13.42 -25.06 -23.73
CA PRO A 288 13.13 -26.47 -23.51
C PRO A 288 11.62 -26.73 -23.43
N GLN A 289 11.18 -27.83 -24.02
CA GLN A 289 9.78 -28.25 -23.94
C GLN A 289 9.53 -28.98 -22.62
N VAL A 290 9.00 -28.27 -21.63
CA VAL A 290 8.70 -28.85 -20.32
C VAL A 290 7.26 -29.37 -20.29
N THR A 291 7.10 -30.63 -19.88
CA THR A 291 5.80 -31.26 -19.63
C THR A 291 5.70 -31.64 -18.17
N LEU A 292 4.60 -31.32 -17.50
CA LEU A 292 4.38 -31.65 -16.10
C LEU A 292 2.90 -31.88 -15.81
N SER A 293 2.61 -32.65 -14.76
CA SER A 293 1.25 -32.87 -14.28
C SER A 293 0.75 -31.64 -13.54
N ARG A 294 -0.43 -31.14 -13.93
CA ARG A 294 -1.03 -29.93 -13.34
C ARG A 294 -2.35 -30.26 -12.64
N ASN A 295 -2.58 -29.60 -11.51
CA ASN A 295 -3.89 -29.53 -10.87
C ASN A 295 -4.43 -28.11 -11.03
N VAL A 296 -5.33 -27.88 -11.99
CA VAL A 296 -5.92 -26.56 -12.23
C VAL A 296 -7.19 -26.43 -11.40
N VAL A 297 -7.17 -25.50 -10.45
CA VAL A 297 -8.26 -25.32 -9.47
C VAL A 297 -8.86 -23.91 -9.44
N LEU A 298 -8.30 -22.93 -10.15
CA LEU A 298 -8.80 -21.54 -10.12
C LEU A 298 -10.19 -21.38 -10.73
N ASP A 299 -10.55 -22.23 -11.70
CA ASP A 299 -11.87 -22.27 -12.33
C ASP A 299 -12.95 -22.89 -11.41
N LYS A 300 -12.53 -23.52 -10.31
CA LYS A 300 -13.44 -24.14 -9.35
C LYS A 300 -14.15 -23.05 -8.56
N LYS A 301 -15.45 -23.29 -8.36
CA LYS A 301 -16.30 -22.42 -7.55
C LYS A 301 -15.89 -22.54 -6.08
N GLN A 302 -15.55 -21.41 -5.49
CA GLN A 302 -15.36 -21.22 -4.07
C GLN A 302 -16.60 -20.59 -3.46
N GLU A 303 -16.90 -20.97 -2.23
CA GLU A 303 -18.04 -20.44 -1.48
C GLU A 303 -17.61 -19.23 -0.65
N PHE A 304 -18.39 -18.17 -0.73
CA PHE A 304 -18.26 -16.94 0.05
C PHE A 304 -19.58 -16.67 0.78
N ASP A 305 -19.54 -15.86 1.83
CA ASP A 305 -20.72 -15.47 2.60
C ASP A 305 -20.87 -13.94 2.60
N VAL A 306 -22.10 -13.46 2.43
CA VAL A 306 -22.40 -12.03 2.54
C VAL A 306 -22.23 -11.50 3.96
N LYS A 307 -22.36 -12.38 4.96
CA LYS A 307 -22.40 -11.99 6.38
C LYS A 307 -21.19 -11.11 6.73
N ASP A 308 -21.46 -9.92 7.24
CA ASP A 308 -20.45 -8.92 7.63
C ASP A 308 -19.50 -8.49 6.48
N ASN A 309 -19.90 -8.69 5.23
CA ASN A 309 -19.12 -8.40 4.02
C ASN A 309 -19.91 -7.60 2.96
N ILE A 310 -20.90 -6.80 3.38
CA ILE A 310 -21.65 -5.90 2.48
C ILE A 310 -20.89 -4.58 2.28
N SER A 311 -20.68 -4.16 1.02
CA SER A 311 -19.92 -2.96 0.67
C SER A 311 -20.79 -1.78 0.23
N ASN A 312 -22.02 -2.02 -0.23
CA ASN A 312 -22.96 -0.97 -0.64
C ASN A 312 -24.41 -1.47 -0.49
N MET A 313 -25.37 -0.56 -0.31
CA MET A 313 -26.79 -0.90 -0.21
C MET A 313 -27.72 0.24 -0.61
N ASP A 314 -28.96 -0.10 -0.97
CA ASP A 314 -30.10 0.81 -1.03
C ASP A 314 -31.41 0.08 -0.70
N VAL A 315 -32.41 0.83 -0.22
CA VAL A 315 -33.74 0.32 0.16
C VAL A 315 -34.78 0.83 -0.83
N SER A 316 -35.69 -0.06 -1.26
CA SER A 316 -36.72 0.29 -2.24
C SER A 316 -37.64 1.40 -1.74
N PRO A 317 -38.16 2.29 -2.61
CA PRO A 317 -39.03 3.40 -2.20
C PRO A 317 -40.25 3.00 -1.36
N ASP A 318 -40.80 1.81 -1.56
CA ASP A 318 -41.90 1.25 -0.76
C ASP A 318 -41.48 0.76 0.63
N GLY A 319 -40.19 0.78 0.95
CA GLY A 319 -39.61 0.36 2.22
C GLY A 319 -39.67 -1.14 2.50
N LYS A 320 -39.89 -1.97 1.45
CA LYS A 320 -40.11 -3.42 1.60
C LYS A 320 -38.95 -4.30 1.16
N LYS A 321 -38.01 -3.77 0.35
CA LYS A 321 -36.92 -4.54 -0.25
C LYS A 321 -35.59 -3.84 0.00
N LEU A 322 -34.54 -4.63 0.10
CA LEU A 322 -33.16 -4.19 0.23
C LEU A 322 -32.40 -4.71 -0.99
N ALA A 323 -31.56 -3.89 -1.59
CA ALA A 323 -30.55 -4.32 -2.55
C ALA A 323 -29.17 -4.02 -1.96
N PHE A 324 -28.22 -4.92 -2.11
CA PHE A 324 -26.89 -4.74 -1.57
C PHE A 324 -25.82 -5.44 -2.40
N VAL A 325 -24.59 -4.97 -2.23
CA VAL A 325 -23.40 -5.49 -2.90
C VAL A 325 -22.50 -6.17 -1.89
N SER A 326 -21.98 -7.35 -2.24
CA SER A 326 -20.97 -8.07 -1.45
C SER A 326 -19.98 -8.74 -2.40
N ARG A 327 -18.68 -8.51 -2.19
CA ARG A 327 -17.59 -8.97 -3.08
C ARG A 327 -17.88 -8.72 -4.58
N GLY A 328 -18.39 -7.54 -4.90
CA GLY A 328 -18.72 -7.15 -6.28
C GLY A 328 -19.98 -7.79 -6.87
N GLU A 329 -20.67 -8.65 -6.13
CA GLU A 329 -21.91 -9.32 -6.54
C GLU A 329 -23.14 -8.59 -6.00
N LEU A 330 -24.23 -8.62 -6.78
CA LEU A 330 -25.49 -7.97 -6.42
C LEU A 330 -26.50 -8.96 -5.82
N PHE A 331 -27.16 -8.52 -4.77
CA PHE A 331 -28.21 -9.28 -4.09
C PHE A 331 -29.44 -8.41 -3.86
N VAL A 332 -30.61 -9.04 -3.82
CA VAL A 332 -31.88 -8.43 -3.42
C VAL A 332 -32.50 -9.27 -2.32
N SER A 333 -33.04 -8.63 -1.30
CA SER A 333 -33.80 -9.26 -0.23
C SER A 333 -35.07 -8.49 0.12
N ASP A 334 -35.90 -9.08 0.99
CA ASP A 334 -36.83 -8.27 1.76
C ASP A 334 -36.06 -7.34 2.73
N VAL A 335 -36.71 -6.30 3.21
CA VAL A 335 -36.08 -5.28 4.07
C VAL A 335 -35.59 -5.83 5.42
N GLU A 336 -36.08 -6.99 5.86
CA GLU A 336 -35.60 -7.67 7.07
C GLU A 336 -34.44 -8.62 6.81
N GLY A 337 -33.97 -8.75 5.56
CA GLY A 337 -32.82 -9.58 5.20
C GLY A 337 -33.07 -11.09 5.23
N LYS A 338 -34.33 -11.54 5.31
CA LYS A 338 -34.71 -12.94 5.50
C LYS A 338 -34.75 -13.76 4.22
N PHE A 339 -35.08 -13.12 3.10
CA PHE A 339 -35.28 -13.76 1.80
C PHE A 339 -34.29 -13.18 0.79
N VAL A 340 -33.04 -13.65 0.83
CA VAL A 340 -31.96 -13.14 -0.02
C VAL A 340 -31.91 -13.91 -1.34
N ARG A 341 -31.71 -13.20 -2.44
CA ARG A 341 -31.44 -13.75 -3.76
C ARG A 341 -30.22 -13.08 -4.38
N GLN A 342 -29.26 -13.88 -4.85
CA GLN A 342 -28.19 -13.40 -5.73
C GLN A 342 -28.77 -13.09 -7.12
N MET A 343 -28.39 -11.95 -7.67
CA MET A 343 -28.81 -11.51 -8.99
C MET A 343 -27.90 -12.07 -10.09
N PRO A 344 -28.36 -12.18 -11.34
CA PRO A 344 -27.49 -12.57 -12.46
C PRO A 344 -26.25 -11.68 -12.55
N SER A 345 -25.08 -12.30 -12.73
CA SER A 345 -23.77 -11.64 -12.75
C SER A 345 -23.00 -11.98 -14.03
N LEU A 346 -22.19 -11.02 -14.49
CA LEU A 346 -21.23 -11.20 -15.59
C LEU A 346 -19.81 -11.53 -15.08
N GLY A 347 -19.63 -11.67 -13.76
CA GLY A 347 -18.31 -11.87 -13.13
C GLY A 347 -17.52 -10.58 -12.88
N GLU A 348 -17.99 -9.46 -13.45
CA GLU A 348 -17.48 -8.10 -13.23
C GLU A 348 -17.84 -7.55 -11.85
N ARG A 349 -17.17 -6.48 -11.42
CA ARG A 349 -17.34 -5.89 -10.08
C ARG A 349 -18.41 -4.80 -10.09
N ILE A 350 -19.44 -4.98 -9.27
CA ILE A 350 -20.42 -3.94 -8.92
C ILE A 350 -19.93 -3.17 -7.69
N MET A 351 -20.08 -1.85 -7.67
CA MET A 351 -19.65 -1.01 -6.54
C MET A 351 -20.81 -0.29 -5.84
N GLU A 352 -21.82 0.13 -6.60
CA GLU A 352 -22.93 0.96 -6.14
C GLU A 352 -24.26 0.39 -6.67
N VAL A 353 -25.31 0.50 -5.84
CA VAL A 353 -26.68 0.15 -6.22
C VAL A 353 -27.66 1.22 -5.73
N LYS A 354 -28.64 1.56 -6.59
CA LYS A 354 -29.78 2.43 -6.27
C LYS A 354 -31.08 1.87 -6.83
N TRP A 355 -32.18 2.00 -6.09
CA TRP A 355 -33.52 1.66 -6.56
C TRP A 355 -34.14 2.78 -7.41
N LEU A 356 -34.76 2.43 -8.53
CA LEU A 356 -35.63 3.36 -9.23
C LEU A 356 -37.01 3.48 -8.55
N LYS A 357 -37.76 4.50 -8.94
CA LYS A 357 -39.06 4.88 -8.34
C LYS A 357 -40.13 3.79 -8.42
N ASP A 358 -40.00 2.87 -9.37
CA ASP A 358 -40.95 1.80 -9.65
C ASP A 358 -40.89 0.61 -8.68
N ASN A 359 -39.89 0.58 -7.77
CA ASN A 359 -39.62 -0.52 -6.84
C ASN A 359 -39.27 -1.86 -7.53
N ARG A 360 -38.89 -1.82 -8.81
CA ARG A 360 -38.63 -2.99 -9.65
C ARG A 360 -37.29 -2.92 -10.35
N THR A 361 -36.80 -1.74 -10.70
CA THR A 361 -35.52 -1.59 -11.41
C THR A 361 -34.44 -1.07 -10.46
N LEU A 362 -33.24 -1.65 -10.61
CA LEU A 362 -32.01 -1.20 -9.97
C LEU A 362 -31.13 -0.51 -11.00
N LEU A 363 -30.52 0.60 -10.60
CA LEU A 363 -29.39 1.24 -11.27
C LEU A 363 -28.12 0.84 -10.51
N ILE A 364 -27.13 0.30 -11.21
CA ILE A 364 -25.86 -0.15 -10.63
C ILE A 364 -24.69 0.40 -11.44
N ASN A 365 -23.53 0.61 -10.83
CA ASN A 365 -22.28 0.66 -11.60
C ASN A 365 -21.60 -0.70 -11.58
N GLN A 366 -21.02 -1.09 -12.72
CA GLN A 366 -20.29 -2.34 -12.87
C GLN A 366 -19.04 -2.08 -13.72
N THR A 367 -17.95 -2.78 -13.45
CA THR A 367 -16.77 -2.72 -14.32
C THR A 367 -17.07 -3.25 -15.73
N PHE A 368 -16.51 -2.56 -16.72
CA PHE A 368 -16.53 -2.89 -18.14
C PHE A 368 -15.18 -2.49 -18.72
N GLU A 369 -14.39 -3.49 -19.17
CA GLU A 369 -12.98 -3.32 -19.53
C GLU A 369 -12.13 -2.65 -18.43
N GLY A 370 -12.52 -2.84 -17.16
CA GLY A 370 -11.88 -2.23 -16.00
C GLY A 370 -12.45 -0.87 -15.54
N TYR A 371 -13.32 -0.23 -16.34
CA TYR A 371 -13.95 1.05 -15.99
C TYR A 371 -15.37 0.88 -15.45
N LEU A 372 -15.74 1.63 -14.42
CA LEU A 372 -17.10 1.65 -13.88
C LEU A 372 -18.07 2.32 -14.85
N ASN A 373 -19.12 1.60 -15.23
CA ASN A 373 -20.18 2.04 -16.14
C ASN A 373 -21.57 1.76 -15.55
N TRP A 374 -22.57 2.54 -15.94
CA TRP A 374 -23.94 2.41 -15.43
C TRP A 374 -24.71 1.32 -16.18
N TYR A 375 -25.47 0.52 -15.42
CA TYR A 375 -26.36 -0.52 -15.92
C TYR A 375 -27.70 -0.47 -15.19
N THR A 376 -28.77 -0.91 -15.85
CA THR A 376 -30.02 -1.27 -15.16
C THR A 376 -30.23 -2.77 -15.11
N ILE A 377 -30.83 -3.27 -14.04
CA ILE A 377 -31.25 -4.66 -13.89
C ILE A 377 -32.60 -4.75 -13.17
N ALA A 378 -33.45 -5.70 -13.53
CA ALA A 378 -34.69 -5.94 -12.81
C ALA A 378 -34.41 -6.63 -11.48
N ALA A 379 -34.95 -6.11 -10.38
CA ALA A 379 -34.71 -6.57 -9.01
C ALA A 379 -35.37 -7.93 -8.70
N ASP A 380 -36.31 -8.38 -9.52
CA ASP A 380 -36.88 -9.73 -9.45
C ASP A 380 -36.04 -10.79 -10.16
N GLY A 381 -34.91 -10.38 -10.75
CA GLY A 381 -33.96 -11.24 -11.45
C GLY A 381 -34.46 -11.72 -12.82
N THR A 382 -35.49 -11.09 -13.37
CA THR A 382 -35.96 -11.35 -14.73
C THR A 382 -35.15 -10.51 -15.74
N GLY A 383 -34.55 -11.16 -16.73
CA GLY A 383 -33.75 -10.49 -17.76
C GLY A 383 -32.29 -10.23 -17.38
N ALA A 384 -31.51 -9.81 -18.38
CA ALA A 384 -30.09 -9.49 -18.23
C ALA A 384 -29.89 -8.01 -17.87
N ALA A 385 -28.74 -7.67 -17.29
CA ALA A 385 -28.34 -6.29 -17.09
C ALA A 385 -28.25 -5.55 -18.44
N LYS A 386 -28.81 -4.35 -18.50
CA LYS A 386 -28.76 -3.46 -19.66
C LYS A 386 -27.74 -2.36 -19.41
N GLN A 387 -26.67 -2.34 -20.20
CA GLN A 387 -25.65 -1.30 -20.16
C GLN A 387 -26.22 0.04 -20.64
N LEU A 388 -25.95 1.11 -19.89
CA LEU A 388 -26.34 2.49 -20.21
C LEU A 388 -25.18 3.32 -20.71
N THR A 389 -23.98 3.12 -20.16
CA THR A 389 -22.75 3.83 -20.55
C THR A 389 -21.66 2.84 -20.95
N SER A 390 -20.74 3.26 -21.81
CA SER A 390 -19.57 2.46 -22.24
C SER A 390 -18.30 3.31 -22.24
N ASP A 391 -18.21 4.21 -21.26
CA ASP A 391 -17.16 5.19 -21.15
C ASP A 391 -15.86 4.51 -20.71
N LYS A 392 -14.73 4.95 -21.28
CA LYS A 392 -13.37 4.57 -20.86
C LYS A 392 -12.87 5.48 -19.74
N ARG A 393 -13.68 5.60 -18.68
CA ARG A 393 -13.46 6.38 -17.47
C ARG A 393 -14.47 5.93 -16.42
N ASN A 394 -14.18 6.17 -15.14
CA ASN A 394 -15.04 5.70 -14.06
C ASN A 394 -16.26 6.61 -13.84
N ASN A 395 -17.46 6.03 -13.96
CA ASN A 395 -18.74 6.61 -13.58
C ASN A 395 -19.15 6.14 -12.17
N ARG A 396 -19.27 7.08 -11.22
CA ARG A 396 -19.35 6.77 -9.77
C ARG A 396 -20.05 7.86 -8.96
N ASP A 397 -20.25 7.60 -7.67
CA ASP A 397 -20.72 8.56 -6.67
C ASP A 397 -22.10 9.15 -7.05
N ILE A 398 -23.09 8.27 -7.28
CA ILE A 398 -24.41 8.71 -7.76
C ILE A 398 -25.37 9.09 -6.61
N ALA A 399 -26.01 10.26 -6.74
CA ALA A 399 -27.06 10.74 -5.86
C ALA A 399 -28.35 11.04 -6.64
N PHE A 400 -29.50 10.72 -6.06
CA PHE A 400 -30.81 10.99 -6.65
C PHE A 400 -31.44 12.22 -6.02
N ASN A 401 -32.22 12.96 -6.79
CA ASN A 401 -33.08 14.00 -6.24
C ASN A 401 -34.26 13.38 -5.47
N LYS A 402 -34.98 14.19 -4.68
CA LYS A 402 -35.96 13.69 -3.69
C LYS A 402 -37.09 12.86 -4.30
N ASP A 403 -37.56 13.23 -5.48
CA ASP A 403 -38.67 12.55 -6.15
C ASP A 403 -38.22 11.39 -7.07
N ARG A 404 -36.91 11.13 -7.12
CA ARG A 404 -36.23 10.13 -7.96
C ARG A 404 -36.55 10.30 -9.46
N SER A 405 -36.62 11.54 -9.94
CA SER A 405 -36.73 11.85 -11.38
C SER A 405 -35.38 12.11 -12.04
N GLN A 406 -34.38 12.54 -11.27
CA GLN A 406 -33.03 12.83 -11.77
C GLN A 406 -31.95 12.24 -10.85
N ALA A 407 -30.80 11.95 -11.44
CA ALA A 407 -29.59 11.59 -10.72
C ALA A 407 -28.42 12.49 -11.12
N VAL A 408 -27.48 12.69 -10.21
CA VAL A 408 -26.21 13.38 -10.44
C VAL A 408 -25.07 12.45 -10.04
N TYR A 409 -24.00 12.42 -10.84
CA TYR A 409 -22.83 11.57 -10.59
C TYR A 409 -21.56 12.16 -11.19
N LEU A 410 -20.40 11.58 -10.84
CA LEU A 410 -19.10 11.98 -11.36
C LEU A 410 -18.62 11.03 -12.46
N SER A 411 -18.04 11.59 -13.52
CA SER A 411 -17.48 10.82 -14.64
C SER A 411 -16.04 11.21 -14.90
N GLY A 412 -15.13 10.23 -14.79
CA GLY A 412 -13.70 10.45 -14.95
C GLY A 412 -13.12 11.41 -13.91
N ARG A 413 -12.13 12.19 -14.36
CA ARG A 413 -11.42 13.19 -13.54
C ARG A 413 -11.98 14.60 -13.67
N ASP A 414 -12.96 14.80 -14.55
CA ASP A 414 -13.26 16.11 -15.10
C ASP A 414 -14.75 16.47 -15.29
N GLU A 415 -15.71 15.57 -15.01
CA GLU A 415 -17.12 15.84 -15.32
C GLU A 415 -18.09 15.56 -14.16
N VAL A 416 -19.02 16.50 -13.98
CA VAL A 416 -20.28 16.29 -13.24
C VAL A 416 -21.39 16.09 -14.25
N ARG A 417 -22.14 14.99 -14.12
CA ARG A 417 -23.19 14.59 -15.05
C ARG A 417 -24.53 14.45 -14.36
N ILE A 418 -25.60 14.71 -15.11
CA ILE A 418 -26.98 14.44 -14.71
C ILE A 418 -27.54 13.33 -15.59
N MET A 419 -28.38 12.49 -15.01
CA MET A 419 -29.17 11.47 -15.70
C MET A 419 -30.66 11.70 -15.45
N ASP A 420 -31.46 11.73 -16.52
CA ASP A 420 -32.92 11.65 -16.40
C ASP A 420 -33.29 10.19 -16.12
N LEU A 421 -33.98 9.93 -15.01
CA LEU A 421 -34.27 8.56 -14.56
C LEU A 421 -35.49 7.92 -15.26
N LYS A 422 -36.21 8.68 -16.10
CA LYS A 422 -37.33 8.16 -16.89
C LYS A 422 -36.84 7.52 -18.18
N ASP A 423 -35.92 8.16 -18.90
CA ASP A 423 -35.37 7.67 -20.17
C ASP A 423 -33.91 7.21 -20.10
N LEU A 424 -33.26 7.40 -18.94
CA LEU A 424 -31.90 7.01 -18.61
C LEU A 424 -30.83 7.71 -19.46
N GLN A 425 -31.17 8.86 -20.06
CA GLN A 425 -30.21 9.68 -20.80
C GLN A 425 -29.34 10.49 -19.84
N SER A 426 -28.04 10.51 -20.09
CA SER A 426 -27.07 11.27 -19.30
C SER A 426 -26.44 12.41 -20.10
N LYS A 427 -26.18 13.54 -19.44
CA LYS A 427 -25.48 14.70 -19.99
C LYS A 427 -24.52 15.33 -18.99
N THR A 428 -23.42 15.87 -19.48
CA THR A 428 -22.48 16.67 -18.69
C THR A 428 -23.06 18.06 -18.42
N VAL A 429 -23.03 18.49 -17.16
CA VAL A 429 -23.49 19.82 -16.74
C VAL A 429 -22.34 20.72 -16.29
N VAL A 430 -21.25 20.12 -15.79
CA VAL A 430 -20.02 20.85 -15.44
C VAL A 430 -18.81 20.06 -15.92
N LYS A 431 -17.81 20.79 -16.47
CA LYS A 431 -16.45 20.31 -16.65
C LYS A 431 -15.51 21.11 -15.76
N ASP A 432 -14.82 20.46 -14.85
CA ASP A 432 -13.93 21.10 -13.87
C ASP A 432 -12.91 20.08 -13.33
N GLU A 433 -11.97 20.49 -12.49
CA GLU A 433 -10.98 19.60 -11.88
C GLU A 433 -11.60 18.82 -10.70
N ILE A 434 -12.14 17.63 -10.96
CA ILE A 434 -12.83 16.80 -9.95
C ILE A 434 -11.90 15.74 -9.33
N TRP A 435 -10.89 15.32 -10.09
CA TRP A 435 -10.07 14.12 -9.87
C TRP A 435 -10.90 12.82 -9.90
N ALA A 436 -10.26 11.70 -10.22
CA ALA A 436 -10.93 10.40 -10.35
C ALA A 436 -11.05 9.62 -9.02
N PHE A 437 -10.60 10.23 -7.91
CA PHE A 437 -10.69 9.71 -6.54
C PHE A 437 -10.58 10.89 -5.54
N GLN A 438 -10.77 10.64 -4.24
CA GLN A 438 -10.71 11.67 -3.17
C GLN A 438 -11.64 12.87 -3.42
N ASN A 439 -12.81 12.65 -4.02
CA ASN A 439 -13.82 13.67 -4.26
C ASN A 439 -14.97 13.55 -3.25
N SER A 440 -15.84 14.56 -3.23
CA SER A 440 -17.10 14.48 -2.51
C SER A 440 -18.24 14.08 -3.44
N THR A 441 -19.16 13.25 -2.96
CA THR A 441 -20.36 12.86 -3.71
C THR A 441 -21.21 14.10 -4.05
N PRO A 442 -21.58 14.33 -5.32
CA PRO A 442 -22.44 15.45 -5.70
C PRO A 442 -23.87 15.24 -5.18
N SER A 443 -24.64 16.31 -5.00
CA SER A 443 -26.03 16.23 -4.52
C SER A 443 -26.92 17.34 -5.06
N PHE A 444 -28.24 17.10 -5.12
CA PHE A 444 -29.23 18.12 -5.45
C PHE A 444 -29.60 18.96 -4.24
N SER A 445 -29.92 20.24 -4.47
CA SER A 445 -30.55 21.08 -3.47
C SER A 445 -31.96 20.57 -3.10
N PRO A 446 -32.49 20.90 -1.91
CA PRO A 446 -33.82 20.43 -1.48
C PRO A 446 -35.01 20.84 -2.37
N ASP A 447 -34.81 21.85 -3.23
CA ASP A 447 -35.77 22.35 -4.20
C ASP A 447 -35.48 21.94 -5.66
N ASP A 448 -34.46 21.09 -5.84
CA ASP A 448 -33.97 20.55 -7.12
C ASP A 448 -33.48 21.63 -8.11
N ALA A 449 -33.18 22.85 -7.65
CA ALA A 449 -32.72 23.95 -8.51
C ALA A 449 -31.20 23.96 -8.74
N TYR A 450 -30.42 23.37 -7.82
CA TYR A 450 -28.96 23.39 -7.83
C TYR A 450 -28.35 21.99 -7.66
N VAL A 451 -27.16 21.82 -8.22
CA VAL A 451 -26.26 20.69 -7.93
C VAL A 451 -25.06 21.19 -7.12
N LEU A 452 -24.83 20.60 -5.95
CA LEU A 452 -23.67 20.82 -5.08
C LEU A 452 -22.59 19.80 -5.40
N PHE A 453 -21.34 20.25 -5.51
CA PHE A 453 -20.17 19.41 -5.77
C PHE A 453 -18.89 20.08 -5.26
N THR A 454 -17.77 19.37 -5.30
CA THR A 454 -16.44 19.95 -5.03
C THR A 454 -15.55 19.88 -6.27
N ALA A 455 -14.66 20.86 -6.41
CA ALA A 455 -13.58 20.85 -7.41
C ALA A 455 -12.29 21.38 -6.78
N TYR A 456 -11.16 20.98 -7.35
CA TYR A 456 -9.84 21.28 -6.82
C TYR A 456 -9.31 22.64 -7.29
N ARG A 457 -8.72 23.40 -6.37
CA ARG A 457 -7.98 24.64 -6.63
C ARG A 457 -6.71 24.59 -5.78
N ASN A 458 -5.55 24.60 -6.42
CA ASN A 458 -4.25 24.50 -5.72
C ASN A 458 -4.17 23.31 -4.75
N PHE A 459 -4.61 22.12 -5.19
CA PHE A 459 -4.67 20.88 -4.39
C PHE A 459 -5.67 20.89 -3.22
N GLU A 460 -6.48 21.95 -3.08
CA GLU A 460 -7.50 22.05 -2.04
C GLU A 460 -8.90 21.99 -2.65
N GLN A 461 -9.86 21.39 -1.95
CA GLN A 461 -11.24 21.32 -2.42
C GLN A 461 -12.01 22.61 -2.10
N ASP A 462 -12.67 23.14 -3.12
CA ASP A 462 -13.65 24.21 -2.98
C ASP A 462 -15.07 23.66 -3.17
N ILE A 463 -16.05 24.31 -2.53
CA ILE A 463 -17.47 23.96 -2.63
C ILE A 463 -18.11 24.79 -3.74
N PHE A 464 -18.78 24.11 -4.67
CA PHE A 464 -19.47 24.73 -5.79
C PHE A 464 -20.94 24.35 -5.83
N VAL A 465 -21.75 25.27 -6.39
CA VAL A 465 -23.11 24.98 -6.81
C VAL A 465 -23.30 25.29 -8.29
N HIS A 466 -24.07 24.47 -8.98
CA HIS A 466 -24.46 24.67 -10.37
C HIS A 466 -25.98 24.82 -10.47
N GLU A 467 -26.44 26.00 -10.91
CA GLU A 467 -27.86 26.30 -11.10
C GLU A 467 -28.37 25.70 -12.42
N LEU A 468 -29.30 24.75 -12.34
CA LEU A 468 -29.73 23.95 -13.49
C LEU A 468 -30.52 24.73 -14.53
N LYS A 469 -31.24 25.77 -14.09
CA LYS A 469 -32.10 26.57 -14.98
C LYS A 469 -31.29 27.54 -15.84
N THR A 470 -30.28 28.17 -15.26
CA THR A 470 -29.45 29.20 -15.92
C THR A 470 -28.15 28.62 -16.47
N ASN A 471 -27.80 27.38 -16.09
CA ASN A 471 -26.54 26.72 -16.41
C ASN A 471 -25.32 27.50 -15.89
N LYS A 472 -25.45 28.10 -14.70
CA LYS A 472 -24.40 28.91 -14.07
C LYS A 472 -23.79 28.19 -12.88
N THR A 473 -22.46 28.13 -12.84
CA THR A 473 -21.70 27.59 -11.70
C THR A 473 -21.18 28.71 -10.81
N ILE A 474 -21.24 28.53 -9.49
CA ILE A 474 -20.80 29.49 -8.47
C ILE A 474 -19.85 28.77 -7.50
N ASN A 475 -18.65 29.32 -7.28
CA ASN A 475 -17.74 28.90 -6.20
C ASN A 475 -18.17 29.59 -4.90
N LEU A 476 -18.44 28.81 -3.85
CA LEU A 476 -18.93 29.31 -2.57
C LEU A 476 -17.80 29.61 -1.56
N THR A 477 -16.63 28.99 -1.69
CA THR A 477 -15.57 29.04 -0.66
C THR A 477 -14.33 29.80 -1.10
N ASN A 478 -13.60 29.31 -2.12
CA ASN A 478 -12.34 29.90 -2.60
C ASN A 478 -11.36 30.30 -1.48
N THR A 479 -11.07 29.38 -0.55
CA THR A 479 -10.36 29.68 0.73
C THR A 479 -8.91 29.23 0.79
N GLY A 480 -8.36 28.55 -0.22
CA GLY A 480 -6.98 28.06 -0.23
C GLY A 480 -6.69 26.96 0.82
N VAL A 481 -7.74 26.41 1.41
CA VAL A 481 -7.76 25.23 2.29
C VAL A 481 -8.95 24.38 1.89
N SER A 482 -8.90 23.07 2.11
CA SER A 482 -9.98 22.19 1.68
C SER A 482 -11.24 22.39 2.51
N GLU A 483 -12.34 22.64 1.82
CA GLU A 483 -13.71 22.69 2.31
C GLU A 483 -14.45 21.50 1.67
N THR A 484 -14.58 20.38 2.39
CA THR A 484 -14.93 19.08 1.81
C THR A 484 -16.20 18.45 2.39
N SER A 485 -16.67 17.39 1.75
CA SER A 485 -17.88 16.61 2.09
C SER A 485 -19.10 17.52 2.32
N PRO A 486 -19.44 18.40 1.36
CA PRO A 486 -20.50 19.37 1.56
C PRO A 486 -21.88 18.71 1.49
N ALA A 487 -22.81 19.16 2.33
CA ALA A 487 -24.17 18.63 2.39
C ALA A 487 -25.21 19.73 2.67
N TRP A 488 -26.34 19.65 1.96
CA TRP A 488 -27.46 20.58 2.13
C TRP A 488 -28.17 20.38 3.47
N SER A 489 -28.57 21.49 4.10
CA SER A 489 -29.60 21.42 5.14
C SER A 489 -30.95 21.04 4.51
N PRO A 490 -31.81 20.26 5.18
CA PRO A 490 -33.10 19.86 4.64
C PRO A 490 -34.07 21.02 4.34
N ASP A 491 -33.86 22.19 4.96
CA ASP A 491 -34.62 23.42 4.75
C ASP A 491 -34.02 24.34 3.68
N GLY A 492 -32.89 23.97 3.07
CA GLY A 492 -32.25 24.72 1.99
C GLY A 492 -31.57 26.03 2.42
N LYS A 493 -31.41 26.27 3.72
CA LYS A 493 -30.80 27.49 4.27
C LYS A 493 -29.29 27.41 4.44
N TYR A 494 -28.72 26.21 4.57
CA TYR A 494 -27.31 26.04 4.92
C TYR A 494 -26.62 24.96 4.08
N ILE A 495 -25.30 25.10 3.93
CA ILE A 495 -24.39 24.05 3.51
C ILE A 495 -23.49 23.68 4.69
N TYR A 496 -23.47 22.41 5.07
CA TYR A 496 -22.54 21.87 6.06
C TYR A 496 -21.34 21.24 5.36
N PHE A 497 -20.15 21.31 5.96
CA PHE A 497 -18.92 20.75 5.39
C PHE A 497 -17.86 20.52 6.47
N ALA A 498 -16.84 19.73 6.15
CA ALA A 498 -15.68 19.50 6.99
C ALA A 498 -14.48 20.33 6.51
N SER A 499 -13.72 20.91 7.44
CA SER A 499 -12.58 21.78 7.11
C SER A 499 -11.61 22.00 8.25
N ASN A 500 -10.34 22.19 7.92
CA ASN A 500 -9.41 22.94 8.76
C ASN A 500 -9.21 24.33 8.16
N ARG A 501 -10.05 25.29 8.57
CA ARG A 501 -10.12 26.64 7.99
C ARG A 501 -8.85 27.49 8.14
N ILE A 502 -7.80 26.98 8.81
CA ILE A 502 -6.55 27.71 9.07
C ILE A 502 -5.31 26.99 8.54
N LYS A 503 -5.44 25.78 7.97
CA LYS A 503 -4.30 25.03 7.42
C LYS A 503 -4.69 24.27 6.14
N PRO A 504 -3.85 24.32 5.09
CA PRO A 504 -4.00 23.45 3.92
C PRO A 504 -4.03 21.98 4.30
N SER A 505 -4.72 21.17 3.50
CA SER A 505 -4.74 19.72 3.65
C SER A 505 -3.59 19.06 2.93
N TYR A 506 -3.12 19.60 1.81
CA TYR A 506 -1.99 19.02 1.09
C TYR A 506 -0.66 19.53 1.67
N PRO A 507 0.37 18.66 1.83
CA PRO A 507 0.42 17.23 1.51
C PRO A 507 0.03 16.29 2.68
N MET A 508 -0.24 16.83 3.87
CA MET A 508 -0.42 16.04 5.10
C MET A 508 -1.75 15.29 5.23
N GLY A 509 -2.67 15.52 4.30
CA GLY A 509 -4.10 15.30 4.50
C GLY A 509 -4.70 16.32 5.47
N MET A 510 -6.03 16.41 5.50
CA MET A 510 -6.71 17.28 6.44
C MET A 510 -6.45 16.80 7.88
N GLN A 511 -6.02 17.70 8.76
CA GLN A 511 -5.77 17.42 10.18
C GLN A 511 -6.63 18.34 11.03
N ASN A 512 -7.09 17.90 12.20
CA ASN A 512 -7.88 18.73 13.14
C ASN A 512 -9.09 19.44 12.48
N ALA A 513 -9.74 18.77 11.53
CA ALA A 513 -10.91 19.29 10.85
C ALA A 513 -12.09 19.45 11.82
N SER A 514 -12.96 20.42 11.56
CA SER A 514 -14.24 20.60 12.22
C SER A 514 -15.40 20.63 11.24
N ILE A 515 -16.61 20.37 11.75
CA ILE A 515 -17.83 20.53 10.98
C ILE A 515 -18.32 21.96 11.10
N TYR A 516 -18.47 22.61 9.95
CA TYR A 516 -19.00 23.96 9.83
C TYR A 516 -20.33 23.95 9.10
N ARG A 517 -21.12 25.01 9.27
CA ARG A 517 -22.26 25.36 8.42
C ARG A 517 -22.08 26.77 7.86
N MET A 518 -22.42 26.95 6.59
CA MET A 518 -22.48 28.23 5.88
C MET A 518 -23.94 28.59 5.64
N ALA A 519 -24.39 29.75 6.12
CA ALA A 519 -25.73 30.25 5.82
C ALA A 519 -25.78 30.87 4.41
N LEU A 520 -26.75 30.46 3.60
CA LEU A 520 -26.88 30.88 2.20
C LEU A 520 -27.51 32.26 2.02
N ASP A 521 -28.22 32.75 3.04
CA ASP A 521 -28.64 34.16 3.17
C ASP A 521 -28.47 34.61 4.63
N ASN A 522 -28.79 35.88 4.91
CA ASN A 522 -28.84 36.39 6.27
C ASN A 522 -30.17 35.99 6.93
N PHE A 523 -30.19 34.82 7.56
CA PHE A 523 -31.34 34.32 8.31
C PHE A 523 -31.25 34.77 9.76
N ASP A 524 -32.36 35.27 10.28
CA ASP A 524 -32.51 35.53 11.70
C ASP A 524 -32.85 34.24 12.47
N GLU A 525 -32.61 34.25 13.77
CA GLU A 525 -33.08 33.17 14.64
C GLU A 525 -34.60 33.29 14.86
N GLU A 526 -35.23 32.16 15.17
CA GLU A 526 -36.64 32.20 15.54
C GLU A 526 -36.82 33.03 16.82
N TYR A 527 -37.81 33.93 16.83
CA TYR A 527 -38.11 34.73 18.00
C TYR A 527 -39.03 33.97 18.95
N ARG A 528 -38.68 33.94 20.25
CA ARG A 528 -39.56 33.37 21.30
C ARG A 528 -40.95 34.03 21.27
N THR A 529 -40.99 35.33 21.02
CA THR A 529 -42.24 36.10 20.91
C THR A 529 -43.10 35.62 19.75
N SER A 530 -42.52 35.30 18.59
CA SER A 530 -43.29 34.77 17.46
C SER A 530 -43.90 33.41 17.77
N LYS A 531 -43.19 32.52 18.48
CA LYS A 531 -43.75 31.25 18.97
C LYS A 531 -44.83 31.45 20.03
N PHE A 532 -44.68 32.48 20.87
CA PHE A 532 -45.70 32.85 21.85
C PHE A 532 -46.97 33.39 21.17
N ASP A 533 -46.84 34.27 20.18
CA ASP A 533 -47.96 34.83 19.41
C ASP A 533 -48.71 33.74 18.63
N GLU A 534 -48.00 32.69 18.18
CA GLU A 534 -48.61 31.51 17.55
C GLU A 534 -49.59 30.76 18.46
N LEU A 535 -49.44 30.82 19.80
CA LEU A 535 -50.38 30.22 20.75
C LEU A 535 -51.78 30.86 20.71
N PHE A 536 -51.89 32.08 20.19
CA PHE A 536 -53.12 32.86 20.15
C PHE A 536 -53.76 32.94 18.75
N LYS A 537 -53.18 32.25 17.76
CA LYS A 537 -53.81 32.11 16.44
C LYS A 537 -55.00 31.14 16.58
N GLU A 538 -56.23 31.63 16.45
CA GLU A 538 -57.42 30.77 16.46
C GLU A 538 -57.33 29.74 15.32
N ALA A 539 -57.45 28.44 15.66
CA ALA A 539 -57.57 27.39 14.67
C ALA A 539 -58.80 27.65 13.77
N PRO A 540 -58.72 27.43 12.44
CA PRO A 540 -59.85 27.69 11.55
C PRO A 540 -61.06 26.86 12.00
N LYS A 541 -62.16 27.55 12.33
CA LYS A 541 -63.45 26.93 12.69
C LYS A 541 -63.96 26.07 11.54
N MET A 542 -63.97 24.74 11.73
CA MET A 542 -64.80 23.85 10.92
C MET A 542 -66.26 24.06 11.30
N THR A 543 -67.08 24.54 10.37
CA THR A 543 -68.53 24.61 10.54
C THR A 543 -69.17 23.23 10.32
N PRO A 544 -70.00 22.74 11.26
CA PRO A 544 -70.75 21.50 11.11
C PRO A 544 -72.19 21.80 10.68
N ASP A 545 -72.61 21.37 9.49
CA ASP A 545 -74.02 21.07 9.24
C ASP A 545 -74.24 20.17 8.01
N SER A 546 -74.77 18.97 8.29
CA SER A 546 -75.80 18.21 7.56
C SER A 546 -75.50 16.70 7.43
N VAL A 547 -76.04 15.95 8.39
CA VAL A 547 -76.26 14.49 8.28
C VAL A 547 -77.75 14.26 7.98
N LYS A 548 -78.10 13.59 6.87
CA LYS A 548 -78.84 12.30 6.83
C LYS A 548 -79.52 11.97 5.47
N LYS A 549 -79.42 10.66 5.17
CA LYS A 549 -80.24 9.74 4.34
C LYS A 549 -79.97 9.58 2.83
N GLY A 550 -79.65 8.33 2.47
CA GLY A 550 -80.05 7.68 1.20
C GLY A 550 -78.90 7.12 0.37
N ALA A 551 -78.98 5.83 0.03
CA ALA A 551 -78.03 5.01 -0.71
C ALA A 551 -77.47 5.62 -2.03
N ASP A 552 -76.15 5.51 -2.24
CA ASP A 552 -75.54 4.82 -3.40
C ASP A 552 -74.00 4.82 -3.29
N VAL A 553 -73.38 3.71 -3.68
CA VAL A 553 -71.96 3.41 -3.48
C VAL A 553 -71.11 3.99 -4.61
N ALA A 554 -70.33 5.03 -4.33
CA ALA A 554 -69.14 5.39 -5.11
C ALA A 554 -68.04 6.00 -4.22
N LYS A 555 -66.83 5.45 -4.38
CA LYS A 555 -65.53 5.72 -3.77
C LYS A 555 -65.26 7.15 -3.26
N LYS A 556 -64.80 7.26 -2.01
CA LYS A 556 -63.89 8.32 -1.53
C LYS A 556 -62.98 7.84 -0.40
N GLU A 557 -61.75 8.35 -0.44
CA GLU A 557 -60.58 8.10 0.39
C GLU A 557 -60.75 8.54 1.86
N PRO A 558 -60.00 7.96 2.81
CA PRO A 558 -59.86 8.52 4.15
C PRO A 558 -58.74 9.59 4.19
N VAL A 559 -59.14 10.81 4.51
CA VAL A 559 -58.28 11.97 4.77
C VAL A 559 -57.70 11.87 6.18
N SER A 560 -56.38 11.94 6.29
CA SER A 560 -55.61 11.97 7.54
C SER A 560 -55.34 13.41 8.02
N ALA A 561 -55.07 13.51 9.33
CA ALA A 561 -54.95 14.73 10.11
C ALA A 561 -53.83 15.70 9.70
N GLY A 562 -54.17 17.00 9.68
CA GLY A 562 -53.35 18.13 10.13
C GLY A 562 -51.89 18.24 9.67
N SER A 563 -51.68 18.65 8.42
CA SER A 563 -50.39 19.21 7.96
C SER A 563 -50.44 20.74 8.07
N THR A 564 -49.50 21.31 8.82
CA THR A 564 -48.99 22.66 8.53
C THR A 564 -48.69 22.75 7.03
N THR A 565 -49.19 23.77 6.35
CA THR A 565 -48.93 24.01 4.93
C THR A 565 -47.42 24.09 4.67
N LYS A 566 -46.83 23.02 4.14
CA LYS A 566 -45.47 23.01 3.59
C LYS A 566 -45.47 23.91 2.36
N GLY A 567 -45.06 25.17 2.53
CA GLY A 567 -44.50 25.93 1.41
C GLY A 567 -43.37 25.10 0.78
N LYS A 568 -43.30 25.05 -0.55
CA LYS A 568 -42.21 24.39 -1.26
C LYS A 568 -40.90 25.05 -0.79
N THR A 569 -39.92 24.28 -0.33
CA THR A 569 -38.59 24.81 0.00
C THR A 569 -38.06 25.55 -1.22
N VAL A 570 -37.53 26.76 -1.04
CA VAL A 570 -36.91 27.56 -2.10
C VAL A 570 -35.51 27.91 -1.63
N VAL A 571 -34.50 27.52 -2.41
CA VAL A 571 -33.10 27.84 -2.13
C VAL A 571 -32.77 29.19 -2.74
N THR A 572 -32.30 30.10 -1.90
CA THR A 572 -31.77 31.41 -2.32
C THR A 572 -30.32 31.50 -1.87
N ILE A 573 -29.41 31.85 -2.79
CA ILE A 573 -27.98 31.99 -2.52
C ILE A 573 -27.60 33.44 -2.70
N ASN A 574 -27.43 34.14 -1.58
CA ASN A 574 -26.83 35.45 -1.54
C ASN A 574 -25.31 35.27 -1.45
N THR A 575 -24.55 35.64 -2.49
CA THR A 575 -23.10 35.43 -2.52
C THR A 575 -22.31 36.50 -1.74
N GLN A 576 -22.94 37.59 -1.33
CA GLN A 576 -22.26 38.66 -0.60
C GLN A 576 -21.97 38.24 0.85
N GLY A 577 -20.69 38.27 1.27
CA GLY A 577 -20.31 37.94 2.66
C GLY A 577 -20.63 36.49 3.07
N LEU A 578 -20.52 35.51 2.16
CA LEU A 578 -20.76 34.09 2.48
C LEU A 578 -19.81 33.57 3.57
N LEU A 579 -18.52 33.92 3.49
CA LEU A 579 -17.50 33.44 4.41
C LEU A 579 -17.67 33.97 5.84
N ASP A 580 -18.28 35.16 5.98
CA ASP A 580 -18.61 35.78 7.27
C ASP A 580 -19.75 35.04 7.99
N ARG A 581 -20.51 34.22 7.25
CA ARG A 581 -21.67 33.46 7.73
C ARG A 581 -21.37 31.99 8.02
N ILE A 582 -20.09 31.65 8.16
CA ILE A 582 -19.65 30.31 8.52
C ILE A 582 -19.58 30.18 10.05
N THR A 583 -20.26 29.18 10.60
CA THR A 583 -20.25 28.86 12.04
C THR A 583 -19.89 27.41 12.28
N GLN A 584 -19.11 27.14 13.33
CA GLN A 584 -18.76 25.78 13.73
C GLN A 584 -19.96 25.09 14.41
N VAL A 585 -20.14 23.80 14.13
CA VAL A 585 -21.25 22.96 14.63
C VAL A 585 -20.74 21.83 15.52
N SER A 586 -19.56 21.27 15.22
CA SER A 586 -18.93 20.20 16.01
C SER A 586 -18.22 20.74 17.27
N PRO A 587 -17.85 19.86 18.22
CA PRO A 587 -16.92 20.21 19.31
C PRO A 587 -15.62 20.84 18.83
N GLY A 588 -15.02 21.71 19.64
CA GLY A 588 -13.81 22.48 19.32
C GLY A 588 -12.49 21.72 19.32
N PHE A 589 -12.50 20.40 19.52
CA PHE A 589 -11.30 19.57 19.63
C PHE A 589 -11.50 18.22 18.96
N GLY A 590 -10.40 17.56 18.64
CA GLY A 590 -10.39 16.38 17.79
C GLY A 590 -10.63 16.75 16.32
N THR A 591 -10.67 15.71 15.51
CA THR A 591 -10.85 15.78 14.07
C THR A 591 -12.25 15.26 13.73
N GLN A 592 -12.95 15.95 12.83
CA GLN A 592 -14.31 15.62 12.40
C GLN A 592 -14.48 15.63 10.88
N TYR A 593 -15.22 14.66 10.34
CA TYR A 593 -15.43 14.48 8.90
C TYR A 593 -16.85 14.03 8.55
N ASN A 594 -17.18 14.16 7.27
CA ASN A 594 -18.36 13.57 6.60
C ASN A 594 -19.69 13.93 7.30
N PRO A 595 -20.09 15.21 7.28
CA PRO A 595 -21.37 15.60 7.85
C PRO A 595 -22.53 15.04 7.03
N GLU A 596 -23.52 14.46 7.73
CA GLU A 596 -24.79 14.01 7.15
C GLU A 596 -25.95 14.64 7.92
N LEU A 597 -27.01 15.05 7.20
CA LEU A 597 -28.06 15.90 7.74
C LEU A 597 -29.41 15.20 7.70
N LEU A 598 -30.16 15.35 8.80
CA LEU A 598 -31.53 14.88 8.91
C LEU A 598 -32.37 15.88 9.71
N LYS A 599 -33.61 16.14 9.29
CA LYS A 599 -34.56 16.98 10.03
C LYS A 599 -35.78 16.17 10.47
N LYS A 600 -36.16 16.28 11.74
CA LYS A 600 -37.38 15.67 12.28
C LYS A 600 -38.09 16.62 13.24
N GLY A 601 -39.29 17.07 12.84
CA GLY A 601 -39.96 18.17 13.53
C GLY A 601 -39.09 19.43 13.48
N ASP A 602 -38.90 20.06 14.63
CA ASP A 602 -38.06 21.26 14.79
C ASP A 602 -36.58 20.93 15.07
N LYS A 603 -36.21 19.64 15.09
CA LYS A 603 -34.84 19.19 15.37
C LYS A 603 -34.07 18.93 14.09
N ASP A 604 -32.88 19.51 14.00
CA ASP A 604 -31.86 19.18 13.02
C ASP A 604 -30.81 18.26 13.66
N TYR A 605 -30.50 17.16 12.98
CA TYR A 605 -29.50 16.18 13.39
C TYR A 605 -28.34 16.25 12.40
N VAL A 606 -27.14 16.48 12.93
CA VAL A 606 -25.89 16.51 12.16
C VAL A 606 -25.03 15.33 12.60
N PHE A 607 -24.96 14.29 11.77
CA PHE A 607 -24.09 13.14 12.02
C PHE A 607 -22.71 13.40 11.43
N TYR A 608 -21.66 12.95 12.11
CA TYR A 608 -20.29 13.06 11.61
C TYR A 608 -19.38 12.06 12.34
N TYR A 609 -18.31 11.65 11.68
CA TYR A 609 -17.23 10.91 12.35
C TYR A 609 -16.42 11.88 13.21
N SER A 610 -15.99 11.44 14.40
CA SER A 610 -15.06 12.19 15.22
C SER A 610 -14.21 11.32 16.14
N ASN A 611 -13.01 11.78 16.46
CA ASN A 611 -12.13 11.21 17.48
C ASN A 611 -11.97 12.08 18.74
N HIS A 612 -12.87 13.06 18.96
CA HIS A 612 -12.74 14.00 20.07
C HIS A 612 -12.75 13.32 21.46
N SER A 613 -13.38 12.16 21.60
CA SER A 613 -13.36 11.38 22.85
C SER A 613 -12.12 10.50 22.94
N GLU A 614 -11.10 10.93 23.69
CA GLU A 614 -9.86 10.16 23.96
C GLU A 614 -9.09 9.72 22.70
N GLY A 615 -9.26 10.41 21.57
CA GLY A 615 -8.65 10.01 20.29
C GLY A 615 -9.31 8.78 19.64
N LYS A 616 -10.38 8.22 20.22
CA LYS A 616 -11.09 7.06 19.66
C LYS A 616 -12.15 7.51 18.66
N GLY A 617 -12.00 7.04 17.42
CA GLY A 617 -12.94 7.30 16.34
C GLY A 617 -14.32 6.69 16.57
N ALA A 618 -15.37 7.50 16.45
CA ALA A 618 -16.77 7.09 16.51
C ALA A 618 -17.64 8.02 15.67
N VAL A 619 -18.83 7.56 15.29
CA VAL A 619 -19.87 8.43 14.74
C VAL A 619 -20.58 9.13 15.89
N TYR A 620 -20.75 10.44 15.77
CA TYR A 620 -21.50 11.29 16.70
C TYR A 620 -22.65 11.96 15.97
N ARG A 621 -23.63 12.42 16.75
CA ARG A 621 -24.68 13.32 16.27
C ARG A 621 -24.73 14.57 17.11
N THR A 622 -24.86 15.73 16.48
CA THR A 622 -25.22 17.00 17.13
C THR A 622 -26.67 17.31 16.82
N ILE A 623 -27.48 17.47 17.87
CA ILE A 623 -28.91 17.80 17.79
C ILE A 623 -29.04 19.30 18.03
N MET A 624 -29.68 19.99 17.10
CA MET A 624 -29.97 21.41 17.15
C MET A 624 -31.48 21.61 17.18
N GLU A 625 -31.97 22.35 18.16
CA GLU A 625 -33.40 22.65 18.34
C GLU A 625 -33.55 24.11 18.79
N PRO A 626 -34.47 24.89 18.20
CA PRO A 626 -34.68 26.27 18.57
C PRO A 626 -34.83 26.46 20.08
N PHE A 627 -34.22 27.53 20.62
CA PHE A 627 -34.30 27.90 22.04
C PHE A 627 -33.64 26.93 23.03
N THR A 628 -32.91 25.92 22.54
CA THR A 628 -32.17 24.96 23.37
C THR A 628 -30.68 24.92 23.00
N PRO A 629 -29.77 24.65 23.94
CA PRO A 629 -28.37 24.39 23.61
C PRO A 629 -28.21 23.12 22.77
N ASN A 630 -27.29 23.15 21.79
CA ASN A 630 -26.94 21.97 21.00
C ASN A 630 -26.49 20.80 21.90
N LYS A 631 -26.91 19.59 21.55
CA LYS A 631 -26.54 18.37 22.28
C LYS A 631 -25.77 17.42 21.38
N THR A 632 -24.54 17.05 21.77
CA THR A 632 -23.73 16.05 21.05
C THR A 632 -23.74 14.71 21.78
N GLU A 633 -23.99 13.62 21.04
CA GLU A 633 -24.06 12.26 21.58
C GLU A 633 -23.31 11.27 20.67
N LYS A 634 -22.66 10.27 21.26
CA LYS A 634 -22.04 9.16 20.50
C LYS A 634 -23.12 8.23 19.95
N VAL A 635 -22.96 7.78 18.71
CA VAL A 635 -23.87 6.84 18.03
C VAL A 635 -23.27 5.44 18.01
N ILE A 636 -22.07 5.26 17.45
CA ILE A 636 -21.39 3.96 17.32
C ILE A 636 -19.88 4.13 17.24
N ASP A 637 -19.12 3.19 17.79
CA ASP A 637 -17.66 3.16 17.66
C ASP A 637 -17.22 2.81 16.22
N GLY A 638 -16.18 3.47 15.71
CA GLY A 638 -15.76 3.38 14.32
C GLY A 638 -16.60 4.27 13.39
N GLY A 639 -16.78 3.84 12.14
CA GLY A 639 -17.54 4.57 11.12
C GLY A 639 -18.75 3.80 10.59
N TRP A 640 -19.57 4.48 9.80
CA TRP A 640 -20.62 3.90 8.98
C TRP A 640 -20.55 4.43 7.54
N GLY A 641 -21.23 3.79 6.60
CA GLY A 641 -21.26 4.11 5.17
C GLY A 641 -22.40 5.03 4.74
N GLY A 642 -22.96 5.80 5.68
CA GLY A 642 -24.05 6.74 5.42
C GLY A 642 -25.40 6.33 6.03
N LEU A 643 -26.26 7.34 6.20
CA LEU A 643 -27.63 7.26 6.68
C LEU A 643 -28.63 7.32 5.52
N LEU A 644 -29.41 6.26 5.36
CA LEU A 644 -30.48 6.17 4.38
C LEU A 644 -31.84 6.31 5.06
N GLU A 645 -32.68 7.25 4.60
CA GLU A 645 -34.07 7.38 5.01
C GLU A 645 -35.03 6.84 3.95
N VAL A 646 -35.94 5.93 4.34
CA VAL A 646 -37.06 5.49 3.51
C VAL A 646 -38.34 5.41 4.34
N GLY A 647 -39.34 6.22 4.00
CA GLY A 647 -40.64 6.21 4.66
C GLY A 647 -40.58 6.45 6.17
N GLY A 648 -39.68 7.33 6.63
CA GLY A 648 -39.45 7.63 8.05
C GLY A 648 -38.69 6.56 8.84
N LYS A 649 -38.14 5.54 8.16
CA LYS A 649 -37.23 4.54 8.73
C LYS A 649 -35.81 4.81 8.27
N TYR A 650 -34.84 4.49 9.13
CA TYR A 650 -33.43 4.78 8.88
C TYR A 650 -32.59 3.51 8.84
N PHE A 651 -31.68 3.44 7.88
CA PHE A 651 -30.78 2.31 7.66
C PHE A 651 -29.35 2.81 7.50
N VAL A 652 -28.39 2.06 8.03
CA VAL A 652 -26.96 2.36 7.93
C VAL A 652 -26.17 1.11 7.63
N LEU A 653 -25.08 1.25 6.90
CA LEU A 653 -24.12 0.17 6.65
C LEU A 653 -22.92 0.40 7.57
N SER A 654 -22.59 -0.53 8.46
CA SER A 654 -21.40 -0.41 9.33
C SER A 654 -20.71 -1.75 9.46
N ARG A 655 -19.39 -1.76 9.22
CA ARG A 655 -18.52 -2.95 9.31
C ARG A 655 -19.09 -4.16 8.53
N GLY A 656 -19.56 -3.91 7.30
CA GLY A 656 -20.12 -4.93 6.43
C GLY A 656 -21.52 -5.43 6.81
N SER A 657 -22.16 -4.80 7.79
CA SER A 657 -23.46 -5.16 8.33
C SER A 657 -24.49 -4.06 8.12
N VAL A 658 -25.68 -4.42 7.63
CA VAL A 658 -26.83 -3.50 7.54
C VAL A 658 -27.49 -3.39 8.91
N GLN A 659 -27.80 -2.18 9.34
CA GLN A 659 -28.41 -1.92 10.64
C GLN A 659 -29.58 -0.95 10.49
N LYS A 660 -30.65 -1.16 11.25
CA LYS A 660 -31.74 -0.19 11.41
C LYS A 660 -31.33 0.80 12.48
N TYR A 661 -31.50 2.08 12.20
CA TYR A 661 -31.24 3.13 13.17
C TYR A 661 -32.54 3.69 13.75
N ASN A 662 -32.69 3.57 15.07
CA ASN A 662 -33.74 4.26 15.81
C ASN A 662 -33.23 5.64 16.21
N LEU A 663 -33.72 6.68 15.51
CA LEU A 663 -33.30 8.06 15.74
C LEU A 663 -33.60 8.56 17.16
N GLU A 664 -34.76 8.24 17.75
CA GLU A 664 -35.08 8.77 19.09
C GLU A 664 -34.27 8.06 20.18
N ALA A 665 -34.18 6.73 20.10
CA ALA A 665 -33.46 5.92 21.08
C ALA A 665 -31.94 5.97 20.92
N ASN A 666 -31.43 6.58 19.84
CA ASN A 666 -30.02 6.54 19.44
C ASN A 666 -29.46 5.11 19.43
N LYS A 667 -30.22 4.18 18.83
CA LYS A 667 -29.92 2.75 18.90
C LYS A 667 -29.83 2.15 17.52
N LEU A 668 -28.85 1.28 17.32
CA LEU A 668 -28.71 0.47 16.12
C LEU A 668 -29.13 -0.97 16.39
N ASP A 669 -29.95 -1.51 15.50
CA ASP A 669 -30.37 -2.91 15.51
C ASP A 669 -29.87 -3.59 14.22
N LYS A 670 -28.96 -4.56 14.36
CA LYS A 670 -28.37 -5.29 13.22
C LYS A 670 -29.44 -6.11 12.49
N ILE A 671 -29.43 -6.04 11.16
CA ILE A 671 -30.17 -6.95 10.28
C ILE A 671 -29.25 -8.13 9.97
N GLU A 672 -29.58 -9.31 10.48
CA GLU A 672 -28.80 -10.53 10.23
C GLU A 672 -29.06 -11.00 8.79
N ILE A 673 -28.06 -10.81 7.93
CA ILE A 673 -28.06 -11.25 6.53
C ILE A 673 -26.94 -12.28 6.38
N SER A 674 -27.29 -13.50 6.01
CA SER A 674 -26.34 -14.54 5.64
C SER A 674 -26.88 -15.29 4.44
N GLN A 675 -26.06 -15.37 3.40
CA GLN A 675 -26.36 -16.08 2.17
C GLN A 675 -25.03 -16.49 1.56
N LYS A 676 -24.86 -17.79 1.36
CA LYS A 676 -23.68 -18.31 0.67
C LYS A 676 -23.85 -18.10 -0.84
N PHE A 677 -22.77 -17.72 -1.50
CA PHE A 677 -22.70 -17.58 -2.94
C PHE A 677 -21.36 -18.09 -3.46
N GLN A 678 -21.28 -18.29 -4.77
CA GLN A 678 -20.13 -18.93 -5.39
C GLN A 678 -19.48 -18.00 -6.41
N ARG A 679 -18.15 -17.91 -6.38
CA ARG A 679 -17.30 -17.28 -7.41
C ARG A 679 -16.10 -18.17 -7.70
N ASN A 680 -15.47 -18.03 -8.86
CA ASN A 680 -14.19 -18.66 -9.15
C ASN A 680 -13.10 -17.58 -9.19
N LEU A 681 -11.88 -17.96 -8.85
CA LEU A 681 -10.77 -17.01 -8.76
C LEU A 681 -10.24 -16.61 -10.13
N GLU A 682 -10.37 -17.45 -11.16
CA GLU A 682 -9.94 -17.12 -12.52
C GLU A 682 -10.64 -15.85 -13.05
N GLN A 683 -11.98 -15.81 -12.98
CA GLN A 683 -12.75 -14.64 -13.40
C GLN A 683 -12.47 -13.42 -12.53
N GLU A 684 -12.31 -13.62 -11.22
CA GLU A 684 -12.00 -12.54 -10.29
C GLU A 684 -10.62 -11.93 -10.59
N PHE A 685 -9.61 -12.74 -10.89
CA PHE A 685 -8.26 -12.29 -11.23
C PHE A 685 -8.24 -11.54 -12.56
N ASN A 686 -9.01 -12.01 -13.55
CA ASN A 686 -9.16 -11.32 -14.83
C ASN A 686 -9.79 -9.93 -14.62
N GLN A 687 -10.86 -9.85 -13.84
CA GLN A 687 -11.52 -8.60 -13.49
C GLN A 687 -10.55 -7.64 -12.80
N MET A 688 -9.80 -8.12 -11.80
CA MET A 688 -8.79 -7.36 -11.06
C MET A 688 -7.67 -6.83 -11.97
N PHE A 689 -7.25 -7.61 -12.97
CA PHE A 689 -6.25 -7.19 -13.94
C PHE A 689 -6.71 -5.97 -14.74
N TYR A 690 -7.92 -6.04 -15.31
CA TYR A 690 -8.45 -4.93 -16.11
C TYR A 690 -8.75 -3.70 -15.24
N GLU A 691 -9.28 -3.88 -14.03
CA GLU A 691 -9.52 -2.77 -13.10
C GLU A 691 -8.21 -2.08 -12.66
N THR A 692 -7.14 -2.86 -12.41
CA THR A 692 -5.82 -2.30 -12.11
C THR A 692 -5.26 -1.50 -13.28
N TRP A 693 -5.32 -2.07 -14.49
CA TRP A 693 -4.82 -1.41 -15.71
C TRP A 693 -5.58 -0.10 -16.00
N ALA A 694 -6.91 -0.13 -15.95
CA ALA A 694 -7.77 1.02 -16.19
C ALA A 694 -7.59 2.10 -15.11
N GLY A 695 -7.39 1.67 -13.86
CA GLY A 695 -7.09 2.57 -12.74
C GLY A 695 -5.81 3.37 -12.96
N ILE A 696 -4.76 2.76 -13.50
CA ILE A 696 -3.53 3.47 -13.87
C ILE A 696 -3.72 4.34 -15.11
N GLU A 697 -4.45 3.85 -16.12
CA GLU A 697 -4.72 4.61 -17.34
C GLU A 697 -5.37 5.98 -17.04
N GLU A 698 -6.34 5.99 -16.14
CA GLU A 698 -7.10 7.20 -15.82
C GLU A 698 -6.35 8.17 -14.89
N ASN A 699 -5.40 7.66 -14.08
CA ASN A 699 -4.87 8.38 -12.91
C ASN A 699 -3.34 8.56 -12.88
N PHE A 700 -2.57 7.95 -13.79
CA PHE A 700 -1.12 8.13 -13.81
C PHE A 700 -0.76 9.60 -14.11
N TYR A 701 0.22 10.13 -13.36
CA TYR A 701 0.53 11.57 -13.37
C TYR A 701 0.99 12.09 -14.75
N ASP A 702 1.71 11.27 -15.51
CA ASP A 702 2.16 11.57 -16.86
C ASP A 702 1.24 10.91 -17.89
N GLY A 703 0.51 11.72 -18.66
CA GLY A 703 -0.39 11.24 -19.70
C GLY A 703 0.30 10.49 -20.87
N THR A 704 1.63 10.52 -20.94
CA THR A 704 2.42 9.75 -21.93
C THR A 704 3.00 8.46 -21.36
N PHE A 705 2.76 8.15 -20.08
CA PHE A 705 3.23 6.93 -19.42
C PHE A 705 4.75 6.72 -19.51
N HIS A 706 5.53 7.79 -19.37
CA HIS A 706 6.98 7.83 -19.61
C HIS A 706 7.39 7.31 -21.00
N GLY A 707 6.52 7.50 -22.00
CA GLY A 707 6.71 7.00 -23.36
C GLY A 707 6.33 5.53 -23.57
N VAL A 708 5.78 4.84 -22.57
CA VAL A 708 5.32 3.45 -22.69
C VAL A 708 3.97 3.39 -23.40
N ASP A 709 3.83 2.52 -24.41
CA ASP A 709 2.52 2.19 -24.99
C ASP A 709 1.70 1.35 -24.00
N TRP A 710 0.92 2.05 -23.16
CA TRP A 710 0.13 1.41 -22.12
C TRP A 710 -0.96 0.47 -22.65
N GLN A 711 -1.49 0.72 -23.86
CA GLN A 711 -2.46 -0.19 -24.50
C GLN A 711 -1.79 -1.47 -24.98
N ALA A 712 -0.59 -1.38 -25.54
CA ALA A 712 0.21 -2.55 -25.90
C ALA A 712 0.56 -3.38 -24.66
N MET A 713 0.87 -2.73 -23.53
CA MET A 713 1.11 -3.43 -22.25
C MET A 713 -0.14 -4.19 -21.79
N LYS A 714 -1.33 -3.59 -21.87
CA LYS A 714 -2.60 -4.31 -21.59
C LYS A 714 -2.68 -5.62 -22.37
N LYS A 715 -2.49 -5.54 -23.69
CA LYS A 715 -2.63 -6.68 -24.60
C LYS A 715 -1.58 -7.75 -24.30
N ARG A 716 -0.33 -7.35 -24.06
CA ARG A 716 0.77 -8.27 -23.75
C ARG A 716 0.50 -9.02 -22.45
N TYR A 717 0.25 -8.31 -21.36
CA TYR A 717 0.10 -8.94 -20.05
C TYR A 717 -1.23 -9.72 -19.91
N ALA A 718 -2.31 -9.28 -20.55
CA ALA A 718 -3.56 -10.03 -20.61
C ALA A 718 -3.41 -11.41 -21.27
N SER A 719 -2.43 -11.57 -22.18
CA SER A 719 -2.17 -12.87 -22.83
C SER A 719 -1.69 -13.97 -21.88
N TYR A 720 -1.22 -13.60 -20.67
CA TYR A 720 -0.78 -14.55 -19.65
C TYR A 720 -1.87 -14.89 -18.62
N LEU A 721 -3.01 -14.21 -18.62
CA LEU A 721 -4.12 -14.50 -17.70
C LEU A 721 -4.58 -15.98 -17.76
N PRO A 722 -4.71 -16.63 -18.92
CA PRO A 722 -5.09 -18.05 -19.00
C PRO A 722 -4.05 -19.02 -18.42
N HIS A 723 -2.86 -18.51 -18.07
CA HIS A 723 -1.77 -19.30 -17.52
C HIS A 723 -1.57 -19.12 -16.02
N ILE A 724 -2.31 -18.19 -15.38
CA ILE A 724 -2.29 -18.05 -13.93
C ILE A 724 -2.86 -19.31 -13.30
N SER A 725 -2.19 -19.81 -12.27
CA SER A 725 -2.57 -21.02 -11.52
C SER A 725 -2.84 -20.76 -10.05
N ASN A 726 -2.30 -19.67 -9.51
CA ASN A 726 -2.47 -19.26 -8.12
C ASN A 726 -2.33 -17.72 -7.99
N ARG A 727 -2.54 -17.20 -6.77
CA ARG A 727 -2.46 -15.76 -6.49
C ARG A 727 -1.04 -15.18 -6.61
N MET A 728 0.00 -15.99 -6.42
CA MET A 728 1.38 -15.54 -6.59
C MET A 728 1.65 -15.18 -8.06
N ASP A 729 1.13 -15.97 -9.01
CA ASP A 729 1.25 -15.69 -10.44
C ASP A 729 0.59 -14.35 -10.79
N LEU A 730 -0.62 -14.08 -10.26
CA LEU A 730 -1.28 -12.78 -10.41
C LEU A 730 -0.43 -11.63 -9.88
N ARG A 731 0.18 -11.81 -8.69
CA ARG A 731 1.04 -10.81 -8.06
C ARG A 731 2.26 -10.51 -8.91
N VAL A 732 2.90 -11.54 -9.47
CA VAL A 732 4.04 -11.39 -10.39
C VAL A 732 3.59 -10.68 -11.67
N LEU A 733 2.49 -11.11 -12.28
CA LEU A 733 1.98 -10.53 -13.54
C LEU A 733 1.70 -9.03 -13.40
N LEU A 734 0.98 -8.63 -12.35
CA LEU A 734 0.61 -7.23 -12.13
C LEU A 734 1.82 -6.36 -11.79
N ASN A 735 2.72 -6.82 -10.93
CA ASN A 735 3.92 -6.05 -10.61
C ASN A 735 4.88 -5.93 -11.80
N ASP A 736 4.95 -6.93 -12.69
CA ASP A 736 5.71 -6.80 -13.93
C ASP A 736 5.07 -5.79 -14.89
N MET A 737 3.74 -5.83 -15.07
CA MET A 737 3.02 -4.86 -15.93
C MET A 737 3.21 -3.43 -15.43
N LEU A 738 3.05 -3.21 -14.13
CA LEU A 738 3.25 -1.91 -13.51
C LEU A 738 4.72 -1.45 -13.60
N GLY A 739 5.66 -2.38 -13.46
CA GLY A 739 7.10 -2.12 -13.54
C GLY A 739 7.60 -1.61 -14.89
N GLU A 740 6.82 -1.80 -15.98
CA GLU A 740 7.15 -1.27 -17.30
C GLU A 740 7.19 0.28 -17.33
N LEU A 741 6.43 0.94 -16.44
CA LEU A 741 6.30 2.40 -16.36
C LEU A 741 7.50 3.10 -15.74
N ASN A 742 8.44 2.38 -15.11
CA ASN A 742 9.57 3.00 -14.40
C ASN A 742 9.16 4.13 -13.43
N ALA A 743 8.08 3.93 -12.68
CA ALA A 743 7.54 4.95 -11.80
C ALA A 743 7.75 4.59 -10.32
N SER A 744 8.03 5.59 -9.51
CA SER A 744 8.02 5.48 -8.07
C SER A 744 6.64 5.24 -7.50
N HIS A 745 6.61 4.70 -6.29
CA HIS A 745 5.39 4.42 -5.54
C HIS A 745 4.36 3.59 -6.32
N LEU A 746 4.82 2.68 -7.16
CA LEU A 746 3.96 1.82 -7.97
C LEU A 746 4.16 0.36 -7.59
N GLY A 747 3.05 -0.37 -7.44
CA GLY A 747 3.09 -1.78 -7.06
C GLY A 747 1.71 -2.33 -6.73
N PHE A 748 1.59 -3.65 -6.75
CA PHE A 748 0.39 -4.41 -6.44
C PHE A 748 0.62 -5.34 -5.24
N ASN A 749 -0.27 -5.25 -4.26
CA ASN A 749 -0.34 -6.12 -3.11
C ASN A 749 -1.63 -6.93 -3.17
N SER A 750 -1.52 -8.23 -2.97
CA SER A 750 -2.69 -9.12 -2.95
C SER A 750 -3.18 -9.36 -1.53
N SER A 751 -4.45 -9.71 -1.41
CA SER A 751 -5.04 -10.28 -0.20
C SER A 751 -5.91 -11.49 -0.56
N GLY A 752 -5.90 -12.55 0.25
CA GLY A 752 -6.82 -13.67 0.05
C GLY A 752 -6.71 -14.75 1.13
N PRO A 753 -7.77 -15.54 1.41
CA PRO A 753 -7.66 -16.71 2.29
C PRO A 753 -6.68 -17.77 1.78
N GLU A 754 -6.55 -17.92 0.46
CA GLU A 754 -5.73 -18.92 -0.23
C GLU A 754 -4.21 -18.68 -0.11
N GLU A 755 -3.80 -17.47 0.27
CA GLU A 755 -2.39 -17.14 0.55
C GLU A 755 -2.08 -17.17 2.05
N ARG A 756 -3.07 -17.43 2.93
CA ARG A 756 -2.86 -17.55 4.38
C ARG A 756 -2.16 -18.87 4.69
N LYS A 757 -1.15 -18.78 5.55
CA LYS A 757 -0.41 -19.93 6.07
C LYS A 757 -1.05 -20.42 7.36
N ASP A 758 -1.03 -21.74 7.54
CA ASP A 758 -1.56 -22.41 8.73
C ASP A 758 -0.72 -22.12 9.98
N PHE A 759 0.59 -21.93 9.78
CA PHE A 759 1.56 -21.64 10.83
C PHE A 759 1.98 -20.17 10.81
N ARG A 760 2.27 -19.66 12.01
CA ARG A 760 2.87 -18.34 12.24
C ARG A 760 3.92 -18.47 13.31
N THR A 761 4.95 -17.64 13.20
CA THR A 761 6.09 -17.59 14.11
C THR A 761 6.35 -16.13 14.50
N ALA A 762 6.97 -15.96 15.67
CA ALA A 762 7.45 -14.70 16.21
C ALA A 762 8.82 -14.93 16.85
N SER A 763 9.78 -14.07 16.53
CA SER A 763 11.09 -14.05 17.19
C SER A 763 11.00 -13.27 18.49
N ASN A 764 11.26 -13.94 19.61
CA ASN A 764 11.22 -13.31 20.94
C ASN A 764 12.55 -12.66 21.27
N GLU A 765 12.75 -11.44 20.76
CA GLU A 765 14.01 -10.72 20.95
C GLU A 765 14.20 -10.26 22.39
N VAL A 766 15.42 -10.43 22.90
CA VAL A 766 15.76 -10.07 24.29
C VAL A 766 16.73 -8.89 24.37
N GLY A 767 17.20 -8.35 23.25
CA GLY A 767 18.11 -7.20 23.25
C GLY A 767 19.59 -7.57 23.37
N LEU A 768 19.97 -8.74 22.86
CA LEU A 768 21.33 -9.26 22.94
C LEU A 768 21.89 -9.47 21.53
N GLU A 769 23.13 -9.05 21.30
CA GLU A 769 23.92 -9.55 20.19
C GLU A 769 24.88 -10.62 20.72
N PHE A 770 24.95 -11.74 20.02
CA PHE A 770 25.86 -12.84 20.32
C PHE A 770 27.09 -12.80 19.41
N ARG A 771 28.18 -13.43 19.86
CA ARG A 771 29.42 -13.49 19.09
C ARG A 771 29.25 -14.37 17.85
N THR A 772 29.89 -14.00 16.75
CA THR A 772 29.85 -14.79 15.50
C THR A 772 30.68 -16.07 15.59
N ASP A 773 31.82 -16.04 16.30
CA ASP A 773 32.70 -17.19 16.50
C ASP A 773 32.23 -18.14 17.62
N GLN A 774 31.40 -17.63 18.54
CA GLN A 774 30.81 -18.37 19.65
C GLN A 774 29.33 -18.00 19.76
N PRO A 775 28.44 -18.63 18.96
CA PRO A 775 27.07 -18.15 18.75
C PRO A 775 26.17 -18.19 19.99
N PHE A 776 26.59 -18.84 21.07
CA PHE A 776 25.86 -18.88 22.34
C PHE A 776 26.45 -17.93 23.39
N THR A 777 27.50 -17.18 23.08
CA THR A 777 28.13 -16.23 23.99
C THR A 777 27.67 -14.81 23.69
N VAL A 778 27.20 -14.08 24.70
CA VAL A 778 26.77 -12.69 24.57
C VAL A 778 27.96 -11.83 24.16
N ALA A 779 27.88 -11.15 23.01
CA ALA A 779 28.87 -10.18 22.57
C ALA A 779 28.62 -8.81 23.19
N ARG A 780 27.37 -8.34 23.15
CA ARG A 780 26.97 -7.07 23.76
C ARG A 780 25.47 -7.03 24.03
N ILE A 781 25.09 -6.03 24.81
CA ILE A 781 23.70 -5.69 25.11
C ILE A 781 23.31 -4.50 24.24
N ILE A 782 22.17 -4.57 23.58
CA ILE A 782 21.62 -3.49 22.75
C ILE A 782 21.04 -2.41 23.68
N ALA A 783 21.34 -1.14 23.42
CA ALA A 783 20.85 -0.04 24.24
C ALA A 783 19.32 0.11 24.19
N ASN A 784 18.71 0.48 25.33
CA ASN A 784 17.26 0.65 25.49
C ASN A 784 16.43 -0.61 25.21
N SER A 785 17.07 -1.78 25.19
CA SER A 785 16.44 -3.09 25.00
C SER A 785 16.01 -3.73 26.34
N PRO A 786 15.25 -4.84 26.32
CA PRO A 786 14.88 -5.58 27.53
C PRO A 786 16.09 -5.98 28.38
N ALA A 787 17.18 -6.47 27.75
CA ALA A 787 18.41 -6.84 28.44
C ALA A 787 19.17 -5.67 29.06
N SER A 788 18.91 -4.43 28.64
CA SER A 788 19.57 -3.24 29.20
C SER A 788 18.89 -2.67 30.45
N ARG A 789 17.76 -3.24 30.88
CA ARG A 789 16.96 -2.72 31.99
C ARG A 789 17.64 -2.97 33.34
N VAL A 790 17.48 -2.03 34.26
CA VAL A 790 17.89 -2.20 35.66
C VAL A 790 17.20 -3.44 36.24
N GLY A 791 18.00 -4.33 36.85
CA GLY A 791 17.53 -5.60 37.43
C GLY A 791 17.70 -6.83 36.52
N VAL A 792 18.10 -6.64 35.25
CA VAL A 792 18.46 -7.75 34.35
C VAL A 792 19.99 -7.90 34.34
N ASP A 793 20.53 -8.88 35.07
CA ASP A 793 21.99 -9.09 35.22
C ASP A 793 22.56 -9.99 34.11
N ILE A 794 22.62 -9.46 32.89
CA ILE A 794 23.31 -10.07 31.74
C ILE A 794 24.55 -9.23 31.44
N GLN A 795 25.66 -9.86 31.05
CA GLN A 795 26.92 -9.21 30.72
C GLN A 795 27.55 -9.79 29.45
N PRO A 796 28.32 -8.99 28.69
CA PRO A 796 29.19 -9.52 27.64
C PRO A 796 30.08 -10.65 28.17
N GLY A 797 30.16 -11.75 27.43
CA GLY A 797 30.89 -12.97 27.81
C GLY A 797 30.05 -14.04 28.49
N ASP A 798 28.82 -13.74 28.92
CA ASP A 798 27.90 -14.76 29.44
C ASP A 798 27.56 -15.78 28.35
N GLU A 799 27.56 -17.06 28.71
CA GLU A 799 27.22 -18.17 27.80
C GLU A 799 25.77 -18.61 28.03
N LEU A 800 24.96 -18.65 26.98
CA LEU A 800 23.60 -19.17 27.01
C LEU A 800 23.63 -20.69 27.16
N VAL A 801 22.96 -21.19 28.19
CA VAL A 801 22.90 -22.63 28.52
C VAL A 801 21.50 -23.19 28.32
N ALA A 802 20.44 -22.43 28.65
CA ALA A 802 19.07 -22.85 28.39
C ALA A 802 18.12 -21.68 28.15
N VAL A 803 17.06 -21.93 27.41
CA VAL A 803 15.93 -20.99 27.21
C VAL A 803 14.64 -21.69 27.64
N ASN A 804 13.90 -21.09 28.57
CA ASN A 804 12.66 -21.63 29.14
C ASN A 804 12.81 -23.09 29.64
N GLY A 805 13.95 -23.40 30.25
CA GLY A 805 14.25 -24.73 30.79
C GLY A 805 14.75 -25.75 29.75
N VAL A 806 14.80 -25.40 28.46
CA VAL A 806 15.35 -26.27 27.41
C VAL A 806 16.84 -25.98 27.24
N GLU A 807 17.68 -26.99 27.49
CA GLU A 807 19.12 -26.94 27.26
C GLU A 807 19.43 -26.62 25.78
N VAL A 808 20.41 -25.73 25.56
CA VAL A 808 20.85 -25.41 24.20
C VAL A 808 21.78 -26.49 23.65
N ASP A 809 21.54 -26.87 22.40
CA ASP A 809 22.42 -27.70 21.60
C ASP A 809 23.26 -26.80 20.70
N LYS A 810 24.57 -26.79 20.94
CA LYS A 810 25.51 -25.93 20.22
C LYS A 810 25.63 -26.26 18.72
N THR A 811 25.12 -27.41 18.29
CA THR A 811 25.09 -27.82 16.89
C THR A 811 23.84 -27.33 16.14
N ARG A 812 22.85 -26.76 16.86
CA ARG A 812 21.62 -26.22 16.30
C ARG A 812 21.68 -24.69 16.17
N ASP A 813 20.77 -24.15 15.36
CA ASP A 813 20.57 -22.71 15.30
C ASP A 813 20.04 -22.21 16.66
N ARG A 814 20.73 -21.21 17.23
CA ARG A 814 20.34 -20.58 18.49
C ARG A 814 18.96 -19.94 18.36
N ASP A 815 18.64 -19.35 17.21
CA ASP A 815 17.41 -18.57 17.04
C ASP A 815 16.15 -19.46 17.15
N ALA A 816 16.29 -20.78 16.94
CA ALA A 816 15.23 -21.77 17.15
C ALA A 816 14.69 -21.80 18.59
N TYR A 817 15.48 -21.39 19.58
CA TYR A 817 15.05 -21.32 20.99
C TYR A 817 14.24 -20.05 21.30
N PHE A 818 14.34 -19.02 20.45
CA PHE A 818 13.64 -17.74 20.60
C PHE A 818 12.40 -17.66 19.69
N MET A 819 12.32 -18.51 18.67
CA MET A 819 11.16 -18.60 17.79
C MET A 819 9.99 -19.33 18.47
N GLN A 820 8.82 -18.70 18.53
CA GLN A 820 7.59 -19.26 19.10
C GLN A 820 6.39 -18.91 18.21
N PRO A 821 5.22 -19.56 18.35
CA PRO A 821 4.02 -19.17 17.60
C PRO A 821 3.51 -17.74 17.86
N SER A 822 3.96 -17.12 18.97
CA SER A 822 3.60 -15.76 19.36
C SER A 822 4.67 -15.11 20.24
N LEU A 823 4.57 -13.79 20.41
CA LEU A 823 5.38 -13.05 21.37
C LEU A 823 4.99 -13.44 22.81
N LEU A 824 5.95 -13.95 23.57
CA LEU A 824 5.77 -14.35 24.96
C LEU A 824 5.68 -13.14 25.89
N GLN A 825 4.98 -13.30 27.01
CA GLN A 825 4.92 -12.26 28.05
C GLN A 825 6.18 -12.23 28.93
N GLU A 826 6.85 -13.38 29.08
CA GLU A 826 8.06 -13.58 29.87
C GLU A 826 8.84 -14.79 29.32
N MET A 827 10.15 -14.77 29.50
CA MET A 827 11.09 -15.85 29.21
C MET A 827 12.12 -15.97 30.34
N THR A 828 12.67 -17.17 30.52
CA THR A 828 13.80 -17.42 31.43
C THR A 828 15.01 -17.85 30.62
N LEU A 829 16.12 -17.13 30.75
CA LEU A 829 17.42 -17.49 30.20
C LEU A 829 18.29 -18.05 31.33
N ARG A 830 18.82 -19.25 31.16
CA ARG A 830 19.92 -19.72 32.01
C ARG A 830 21.24 -19.41 31.33
N LEU A 831 22.03 -18.57 31.98
CA LEU A 831 23.34 -18.13 31.52
C LEU A 831 24.43 -18.67 32.43
N LYS A 832 25.64 -18.81 31.89
CA LYS A 832 26.82 -19.21 32.64
C LYS A 832 27.86 -18.09 32.62
N ARG A 833 28.25 -17.62 33.81
CA ARG A 833 29.27 -16.60 34.03
C ARG A 833 30.36 -17.16 34.93
N ASN A 834 31.61 -17.15 34.48
CA ASN A 834 32.77 -17.65 35.24
C ASN A 834 32.54 -19.07 35.84
N GLY A 835 31.88 -19.94 35.08
CA GLY A 835 31.58 -21.32 35.51
C GLY A 835 30.32 -21.50 36.36
N LYS A 836 29.63 -20.43 36.76
CA LYS A 836 28.41 -20.48 37.58
C LYS A 836 27.16 -20.22 36.74
N ASP A 837 26.13 -21.03 36.94
CA ASP A 837 24.83 -20.88 36.30
C ASP A 837 24.00 -19.79 37.02
N MET A 838 23.24 -19.03 36.23
CA MET A 838 22.34 -17.97 36.68
C MET A 838 21.06 -18.01 35.85
N ASN A 839 19.89 -17.89 36.49
CA ASN A 839 18.62 -17.76 35.79
C ASN A 839 18.20 -16.30 35.76
N ILE A 840 17.88 -15.79 34.57
CA ILE A 840 17.45 -14.43 34.33
C ILE A 840 16.07 -14.46 33.68
N ASN A 841 15.09 -13.86 34.35
CA ASN A 841 13.77 -13.64 33.75
C ASN A 841 13.76 -12.33 32.97
N ILE A 842 13.17 -12.36 31.79
CA ILE A 842 13.18 -11.25 30.84
C ILE A 842 11.87 -11.22 30.05
N ARG A 843 11.37 -10.02 29.76
CA ARG A 843 10.22 -9.83 28.86
C ARG A 843 10.73 -9.59 27.46
N PRO A 844 10.46 -10.46 26.48
CA PRO A 844 10.93 -10.25 25.11
C PRO A 844 10.20 -9.09 24.43
N GLN A 845 10.71 -8.70 23.27
CA GLN A 845 10.14 -7.71 22.37
C GLN A 845 10.07 -8.28 20.94
N THR A 846 9.43 -7.53 20.03
CA THR A 846 9.39 -7.90 18.61
C THR A 846 10.72 -7.66 17.91
N SER A 847 11.01 -8.37 16.81
CA SER A 847 12.19 -8.05 15.97
C SER A 847 12.18 -6.62 15.45
N GLY A 848 11.01 -6.07 15.11
CA GLY A 848 10.86 -4.68 14.71
C GLY A 848 11.38 -3.69 15.75
N ALA A 849 11.10 -3.93 17.05
CA ALA A 849 11.60 -3.09 18.14
C ALA A 849 13.13 -3.18 18.28
N GLN A 850 13.72 -4.36 18.12
CA GLN A 850 15.17 -4.53 18.15
C GLN A 850 15.86 -3.84 16.96
N LYS A 851 15.33 -3.98 15.75
CA LYS A 851 15.83 -3.27 14.55
C LYS A 851 15.80 -1.76 14.71
N GLU A 852 14.74 -1.25 15.34
CA GLU A 852 14.60 0.17 15.64
C GLU A 852 15.63 0.66 16.68
N GLN A 853 15.93 -0.15 17.70
CA GLN A 853 16.99 0.13 18.67
C GLN A 853 18.37 0.18 18.02
N LEU A 854 18.68 -0.77 17.11
CA LEU A 854 19.94 -0.78 16.36
C LEU A 854 20.10 0.45 15.45
N TYR A 855 19.03 0.90 14.81
CA TYR A 855 19.03 2.19 14.08
C TYR A 855 19.32 3.34 15.05
N ASN A 856 18.62 3.40 16.19
CA ASN A 856 18.82 4.47 17.17
C ASN A 856 20.26 4.52 17.72
N GLU A 857 20.93 3.38 17.87
CA GLU A 857 22.35 3.33 18.20
C GLU A 857 23.23 3.98 17.12
N TRP A 858 22.94 3.74 15.83
CA TRP A 858 23.64 4.40 14.73
C TRP A 858 23.44 5.93 14.75
N ILE A 859 22.21 6.41 14.96
CA ILE A 859 21.92 7.85 15.07
C ILE A 859 22.70 8.48 16.23
N LYS A 860 22.69 7.83 17.39
CA LYS A 860 23.42 8.29 18.58
C LYS A 860 24.93 8.27 18.34
N GLY A 861 25.44 7.26 17.63
CA GLY A 861 26.84 7.18 17.20
C GLY A 861 27.24 8.37 16.33
N ASN A 862 26.43 8.72 15.35
CA ASN A 862 26.68 9.89 14.49
C ASN A 862 26.62 11.21 15.28
N ARG A 863 25.62 11.38 16.17
CA ARG A 863 25.55 12.56 17.04
C ARG A 863 26.83 12.71 17.86
N LYS A 864 27.32 11.63 18.45
CA LYS A 864 28.60 11.62 19.19
C LYS A 864 29.79 11.99 18.31
N LYS A 865 29.90 11.44 17.10
CA LYS A 865 30.95 11.80 16.12
C LYS A 865 30.90 13.30 15.79
N VAL A 866 29.71 13.88 15.55
CA VAL A 866 29.53 15.32 15.29
C VAL A 866 29.91 16.18 16.50
N ASP A 867 29.54 15.78 17.72
CA ASP A 867 29.94 16.49 18.93
C ASP A 867 31.47 16.50 19.09
N GLU A 868 32.13 15.37 18.85
CA GLU A 868 33.59 15.27 18.96
C GLU A 868 34.30 16.08 17.87
N TRP A 869 33.97 15.84 16.59
CA TRP A 869 34.62 16.49 15.45
C TRP A 869 34.29 17.99 15.35
N GLY A 870 33.04 18.35 15.66
CA GLY A 870 32.53 19.72 15.66
C GLY A 870 32.86 20.50 16.94
N LYS A 871 33.63 19.93 17.87
CA LYS A 871 33.98 20.53 19.17
C LYS A 871 32.75 20.99 19.96
N ASN A 872 31.69 20.20 19.91
CA ASN A 872 30.40 20.44 20.54
C ASN A 872 29.69 21.72 20.05
N ARG A 873 30.05 22.29 18.88
CA ARG A 873 29.47 23.53 18.32
C ARG A 873 28.36 23.30 17.31
N ILE A 874 28.11 22.05 16.92
CA ILE A 874 27.16 21.70 15.85
C ILE A 874 26.01 20.87 16.44
N ALA A 875 24.77 21.20 16.10
CA ALA A 875 23.59 20.38 16.39
C ALA A 875 23.43 19.31 15.30
N TYR A 876 23.08 18.10 15.68
CA TYR A 876 22.82 17.00 14.74
C TYR A 876 21.44 16.40 14.97
N SER A 877 20.66 16.33 13.89
CA SER A 877 19.35 15.68 13.86
C SER A 877 19.29 14.77 12.64
N HIS A 878 18.79 13.55 12.84
CA HIS A 878 18.55 12.59 11.78
C HIS A 878 17.06 12.31 11.69
N MET A 879 16.46 12.43 10.50
CA MET A 879 15.06 12.05 10.28
C MET A 879 15.04 10.74 9.50
N LYS A 880 14.51 9.67 10.11
CA LYS A 880 14.42 8.33 9.48
C LYS A 880 13.46 8.29 8.30
N ASN A 881 12.43 9.12 8.37
CA ASN A 881 11.41 9.33 7.36
C ASN A 881 10.86 10.76 7.55
N MET A 882 9.96 11.18 6.67
CA MET A 882 9.30 12.48 6.73
C MET A 882 7.88 12.35 7.29
N GLY A 883 7.68 11.49 8.29
CA GLY A 883 6.40 11.33 8.99
C GLY A 883 6.28 12.23 10.22
N GLY A 884 5.05 12.37 10.74
CA GLY A 884 4.75 13.23 11.90
C GLY A 884 5.57 12.91 13.17
N ASP A 885 5.83 11.64 13.47
CA ASP A 885 6.65 11.25 14.62
C ASP A 885 8.11 11.69 14.46
N GLN A 886 8.66 11.63 13.25
CA GLN A 886 10.02 12.11 12.98
C GLN A 886 10.09 13.63 12.93
N LEU A 887 9.04 14.32 12.48
CA LEU A 887 8.94 15.77 12.63
C LEU A 887 8.99 16.17 14.12
N ASN A 888 8.22 15.49 14.98
CA ASN A 888 8.25 15.73 16.42
C ASN A 888 9.65 15.48 17.00
N GLN A 889 10.31 14.38 16.62
CA GLN A 889 11.67 14.10 17.06
C GLN A 889 12.67 15.16 16.57
N PHE A 890 12.57 15.62 15.31
CA PHE A 890 13.38 16.72 14.78
C PHE A 890 13.18 17.99 15.60
N LEU A 891 11.93 18.38 15.90
CA LEU A 891 11.63 19.56 16.71
C LEU A 891 12.17 19.43 18.14
N LEU A 892 12.12 18.24 18.74
CA LEU A 892 12.74 17.95 20.04
C LEU A 892 14.26 18.08 19.98
N ASP A 893 14.91 17.50 18.98
CA ASP A 893 16.35 17.61 18.76
C ASP A 893 16.77 19.07 18.60
N MET A 894 16.00 19.87 17.86
CA MET A 894 16.22 21.31 17.73
C MET A 894 16.03 22.05 19.06
N ALA A 895 14.97 21.74 19.82
CA ALA A 895 14.73 22.34 21.12
C ALA A 895 15.86 22.06 22.13
N GLU A 896 16.40 20.86 22.12
CA GLU A 896 17.48 20.43 23.01
C GLU A 896 18.84 21.02 22.63
N GLN A 897 19.13 21.14 21.33
CA GLN A 897 20.47 21.42 20.84
C GLN A 897 20.62 22.83 20.25
N GLU A 898 19.69 23.27 19.40
CA GLU A 898 19.89 24.40 18.48
C GLU A 898 20.32 25.67 19.23
N ASN A 899 19.64 26.00 20.33
CA ASN A 899 19.94 27.19 21.13
C ASN A 899 21.36 27.27 21.70
N ASN A 900 22.03 26.13 21.89
CA ASN A 900 23.37 26.05 22.49
C ASN A 900 24.47 25.74 21.46
N LYS A 901 24.12 25.68 20.17
CA LYS A 901 25.02 25.30 19.07
C LYS A 901 25.05 26.41 18.03
N GLU A 902 26.15 26.47 17.29
CA GLU A 902 26.46 27.53 16.32
C GLU A 902 26.18 27.12 14.87
N GLY A 903 26.01 25.83 14.58
CA GLY A 903 25.64 25.30 13.26
C GLY A 903 24.76 24.05 13.36
N ILE A 904 24.16 23.65 12.24
CA ILE A 904 23.18 22.55 12.19
C ILE A 904 23.49 21.58 11.06
N ILE A 905 23.49 20.28 11.36
CA ILE A 905 23.42 19.20 10.37
C ILE A 905 22.04 18.55 10.48
N LEU A 906 21.26 18.63 9.40
CA LEU A 906 20.09 17.79 9.19
C LEU A 906 20.49 16.63 8.30
N ASP A 907 20.39 15.41 8.82
CA ASP A 907 20.71 14.19 8.10
C ASP A 907 19.44 13.50 7.58
N LEU A 908 19.28 13.46 6.25
CA LEU A 908 18.20 12.77 5.54
C LEU A 908 18.71 11.57 4.75
N ARG A 909 19.95 11.11 4.99
CA ARG A 909 20.45 9.88 4.36
C ARG A 909 19.56 8.70 4.78
N PHE A 910 19.25 7.80 3.85
CA PHE A 910 18.37 6.64 4.11
C PHE A 910 16.94 7.00 4.53
N ASN A 911 16.50 8.25 4.32
CA ASN A 911 15.16 8.68 4.69
C ASN A 911 14.11 8.11 3.72
N THR A 912 13.07 7.48 4.25
CA THR A 912 12.05 6.75 3.46
C THR A 912 10.82 7.58 3.05
N GLY A 913 10.89 8.91 3.07
CA GLY A 913 9.80 9.79 2.63
C GLY A 913 8.65 9.96 3.63
N GLY A 914 7.59 10.63 3.21
CA GLY A 914 6.47 11.06 4.07
C GLY A 914 5.75 12.26 3.49
N ASN A 915 5.45 13.28 4.29
CA ASN A 915 4.71 14.48 3.86
C ASN A 915 4.86 15.69 4.81
N VAL A 916 6.00 15.86 5.47
CA VAL A 916 6.23 16.94 6.46
C VAL A 916 7.27 17.98 6.03
N HIS A 917 7.73 17.93 4.77
CA HIS A 917 8.74 18.86 4.23
C HIS A 917 8.45 20.33 4.55
N ASP A 918 7.20 20.78 4.43
CA ASP A 918 6.82 22.18 4.69
C ASP A 918 7.08 22.62 6.12
N GLU A 919 6.78 21.77 7.12
CA GLU A 919 7.01 22.10 8.52
C GLU A 919 8.52 22.13 8.83
N VAL A 920 9.30 21.22 8.24
CA VAL A 920 10.77 21.19 8.38
C VAL A 920 11.39 22.44 7.75
N LEU A 921 11.06 22.76 6.50
CA LEU A 921 11.58 23.93 5.78
C LEU A 921 11.19 25.24 6.47
N ARG A 922 9.94 25.35 6.95
CA ARG A 922 9.47 26.52 7.70
C ARG A 922 10.22 26.70 9.01
N PHE A 923 10.56 25.61 9.72
CA PHE A 923 11.40 25.70 10.92
C PHE A 923 12.80 26.20 10.58
N LEU A 924 13.47 25.58 9.60
CA LEU A 924 14.84 25.92 9.20
C LEU A 924 14.98 27.35 8.66
N ALA A 925 13.92 27.92 8.06
CA ALA A 925 13.93 29.27 7.51
C ALA A 925 13.85 30.41 8.56
N GLN A 926 13.54 30.11 9.83
CA GLN A 926 13.34 31.13 10.86
C GLN A 926 14.63 31.93 11.15
N ARG A 927 14.52 33.27 11.16
CA ARG A 927 15.64 34.21 11.40
C ARG A 927 15.28 35.22 12.51
N PRO A 928 16.26 35.71 13.28
CA PRO A 928 16.01 36.76 14.26
C PRO A 928 15.89 38.11 13.54
N TYR A 929 14.95 38.95 13.96
CA TYR A 929 14.73 40.28 13.39
C TYR A 929 14.71 41.41 14.44
N LEU A 930 14.75 41.07 15.73
CA LEU A 930 14.79 41.99 16.87
C LEU A 930 15.57 41.39 18.04
N GLN A 931 15.88 42.23 19.03
CA GLN A 931 16.40 41.81 20.33
C GLN A 931 15.49 42.27 21.48
N TRP A 932 15.32 41.43 22.49
CA TRP A 932 14.63 41.73 23.74
C TRP A 932 15.64 41.85 24.89
N GLN A 933 15.31 42.67 25.89
CA GLN A 933 16.10 42.81 27.11
C GLN A 933 15.16 43.06 28.28
N TYR A 934 15.20 42.17 29.28
CA TYR A 934 14.64 42.46 30.60
C TYR A 934 15.51 43.52 31.29
N ARG A 935 14.93 44.39 32.13
CA ARG A 935 15.68 45.44 32.85
C ARG A 935 16.87 44.84 33.62
N GLY A 936 18.10 45.18 33.22
CA GLY A 936 19.34 44.66 33.81
C GLY A 936 19.80 43.28 33.28
N GLY A 937 19.03 42.64 32.40
CA GLY A 937 19.40 41.39 31.73
C GLY A 937 20.25 41.60 30.47
N LYS A 938 20.70 40.50 29.85
CA LYS A 938 21.38 40.53 28.54
C LYS A 938 20.36 40.78 27.42
N LYS A 939 20.81 41.42 26.34
CA LYS A 939 20.04 41.44 25.08
C LYS A 939 20.04 40.04 24.49
N SER A 940 18.87 39.54 24.16
CA SER A 940 18.64 38.22 23.56
C SER A 940 17.85 38.39 22.26
N PRO A 941 17.99 37.50 21.26
CA PRO A 941 17.13 37.53 20.07
C PRO A 941 15.65 37.39 20.47
N GLN A 942 14.76 38.00 19.68
CA GLN A 942 13.32 37.92 19.90
C GLN A 942 12.78 36.48 19.73
N SER A 943 13.34 35.72 18.78
CA SER A 943 12.97 34.32 18.58
C SER A 943 13.89 33.40 19.40
N ASN A 944 13.28 32.42 20.07
CA ASN A 944 13.99 31.33 20.74
C ASN A 944 14.48 30.25 19.77
N PHE A 945 14.07 30.30 18.50
CA PHE A 945 14.55 29.41 17.44
C PHE A 945 14.90 30.24 16.22
N ALA A 946 16.17 30.18 15.80
CA ALA A 946 16.67 30.99 14.70
C ALA A 946 17.68 30.22 13.83
N PRO A 947 17.36 28.99 13.39
CA PRO A 947 18.28 28.15 12.63
C PRO A 947 18.76 28.82 11.34
N GLY A 948 17.92 29.64 10.69
CA GLY A 948 18.28 30.33 9.45
C GLY A 948 19.38 31.39 9.61
N ALA A 949 19.74 31.77 10.84
CA ALA A 949 20.90 32.63 11.11
C ALA A 949 22.21 31.86 11.34
N LYS A 950 22.19 30.53 11.30
CA LYS A 950 23.34 29.66 11.50
C LYS A 950 23.71 28.96 10.19
N PRO A 951 24.96 28.51 10.01
CA PRO A 951 25.30 27.61 8.91
C PRO A 951 24.53 26.29 9.06
N ILE A 952 23.85 25.89 7.98
CA ILE A 952 23.11 24.62 7.90
C ILE A 952 23.71 23.76 6.79
N VAL A 953 23.96 22.49 7.08
CA VAL A 953 24.25 21.47 6.07
C VAL A 953 23.12 20.44 6.07
N LEU A 954 22.64 20.10 4.87
CA LEU A 954 21.73 19.00 4.64
C LEU A 954 22.52 17.81 4.08
N LEU A 955 22.46 16.66 4.74
CA LEU A 955 23.01 15.41 4.20
C LEU A 955 21.90 14.64 3.48
N ILE A 956 22.19 14.22 2.25
CA ILE A 956 21.36 13.33 1.44
C ILE A 956 22.21 12.18 0.90
N ASN A 957 21.58 11.09 0.48
CA ASN A 957 22.26 10.06 -0.30
C ASN A 957 21.31 9.43 -1.32
N GLU A 958 21.82 8.43 -2.04
CA GLU A 958 21.09 7.66 -3.04
C GLU A 958 19.88 6.91 -2.49
N GLN A 959 19.71 6.85 -1.16
CA GLN A 959 18.54 6.28 -0.48
C GLN A 959 17.63 7.34 0.16
N SER A 960 17.92 8.64 0.02
CA SER A 960 16.98 9.70 0.35
C SER A 960 15.89 9.73 -0.71
N LEU A 961 14.64 9.47 -0.31
CA LEU A 961 13.55 9.27 -1.26
C LEU A 961 12.28 10.02 -0.91
N SER A 962 11.43 10.22 -1.92
CA SER A 962 10.11 10.82 -1.80
C SER A 962 10.16 12.20 -1.14
N ASP A 963 9.42 12.45 -0.08
CA ASP A 963 9.36 13.74 0.59
C ASP A 963 10.73 14.29 1.08
N ALA A 964 11.74 13.42 1.24
CA ALA A 964 13.11 13.85 1.48
C ALA A 964 13.72 14.57 0.26
N GLU A 965 13.37 14.15 -0.96
CA GLU A 965 13.76 14.80 -2.21
C GLU A 965 13.07 16.16 -2.36
N MET A 966 11.78 16.24 -2.02
CA MET A 966 11.08 17.54 -1.92
C MET A 966 11.75 18.46 -0.90
N THR A 967 12.12 17.93 0.27
CA THR A 967 12.82 18.71 1.30
C THR A 967 14.17 19.19 0.79
N ALA A 968 14.94 18.35 0.10
CA ALA A 968 16.22 18.73 -0.49
C ALA A 968 16.08 19.79 -1.60
N ALA A 969 15.11 19.62 -2.51
CA ALA A 969 14.80 20.59 -3.55
C ALA A 969 14.36 21.94 -2.95
N GLY A 970 13.45 21.90 -1.97
CA GLY A 970 12.99 23.09 -1.24
C GLY A 970 14.10 23.78 -0.46
N PHE A 971 14.97 23.02 0.21
CA PHE A 971 16.13 23.53 0.94
C PHE A 971 17.09 24.30 0.03
N LYS A 972 17.35 23.73 -1.17
CA LYS A 972 18.16 24.38 -2.22
C LYS A 972 17.46 25.64 -2.76
N ALA A 973 16.18 25.56 -3.11
CA ALA A 973 15.41 26.68 -3.65
C ALA A 973 15.30 27.87 -2.67
N LEU A 974 15.14 27.58 -1.38
CA LEU A 974 15.08 28.57 -0.29
C LEU A 974 16.45 29.07 0.16
N LYS A 975 17.55 28.53 -0.39
CA LYS A 975 18.93 28.91 -0.08
C LYS A 975 19.24 28.80 1.43
N LEU A 976 18.81 27.71 2.06
CA LEU A 976 18.94 27.51 3.50
C LEU A 976 20.35 27.06 3.92
N GLY A 977 21.14 26.50 3.00
CA GLY A 977 22.49 26.01 3.29
C GLY A 977 23.09 25.21 2.14
N LYS A 978 24.11 24.40 2.43
CA LYS A 978 24.74 23.49 1.46
C LYS A 978 24.17 22.08 1.59
N ILE A 979 23.98 21.40 0.46
CA ILE A 979 23.64 19.99 0.40
C ILE A 979 24.91 19.17 0.12
N ILE A 980 25.16 18.11 0.90
CA ILE A 980 26.35 17.26 0.77
C ILE A 980 25.91 15.79 0.69
N GLY A 981 26.53 15.02 -0.20
CA GLY A 981 26.33 13.58 -0.30
C GLY A 981 26.32 13.09 -1.75
N THR A 982 25.32 12.30 -2.13
CA THR A 982 25.10 11.83 -3.50
C THR A 982 23.75 12.32 -4.04
N GLU A 983 23.47 12.12 -5.33
CA GLU A 983 22.13 12.39 -5.88
C GLU A 983 21.10 11.49 -5.17
N THR A 984 19.90 12.03 -4.95
CA THR A 984 18.79 11.30 -4.33
C THR A 984 18.24 10.17 -5.21
N TYR A 985 17.32 9.37 -4.66
CA TYR A 985 16.90 8.12 -5.28
C TYR A 985 16.16 8.28 -6.62
N ARG A 986 15.41 9.36 -6.86
CA ARG A 986 14.40 9.49 -7.94
C ARG A 986 13.16 8.64 -7.66
N TRP A 987 12.50 8.96 -6.55
CA TRP A 987 11.29 8.27 -6.10
C TRP A 987 10.29 9.25 -5.48
N ILE A 988 9.62 10.10 -6.25
CA ILE A 988 8.88 11.27 -5.70
C ILE A 988 7.55 11.63 -6.38
N ILE A 989 6.91 10.69 -7.08
CA ILE A 989 5.51 10.91 -7.48
C ILE A 989 4.62 10.75 -6.24
N PHE A 990 3.87 11.79 -5.87
CA PHE A 990 2.88 11.67 -4.80
C PHE A 990 1.79 10.70 -5.21
N THR A 991 1.32 9.93 -4.23
CA THR A 991 0.67 8.65 -4.50
C THR A 991 -0.48 8.37 -3.55
N SER A 992 -1.48 7.66 -4.06
CA SER A 992 -2.58 7.09 -3.30
C SER A 992 -2.65 5.58 -3.53
N ALA A 993 -3.77 4.95 -3.21
CA ALA A 993 -4.03 3.56 -3.56
C ALA A 993 -5.52 3.31 -3.83
N LYS A 994 -5.81 2.28 -4.63
CA LYS A 994 -7.17 1.80 -4.90
C LYS A 994 -7.29 0.32 -4.50
N GLY A 995 -8.40 -0.01 -3.84
CA GLY A 995 -8.72 -1.36 -3.39
C GLY A 995 -9.56 -2.12 -4.42
N LEU A 996 -9.30 -3.42 -4.55
CA LEU A 996 -9.95 -4.35 -5.47
C LEU A 996 -11.04 -5.18 -4.76
N VAL A 997 -11.77 -5.98 -5.53
CA VAL A 997 -12.99 -6.71 -5.07
C VAL A 997 -12.75 -7.65 -3.89
N ASP A 998 -11.52 -8.14 -3.73
CA ASP A 998 -11.13 -9.13 -2.74
C ASP A 998 -10.35 -8.56 -1.54
N GLY A 999 -10.11 -7.25 -1.53
CA GLY A 999 -9.27 -6.55 -0.53
C GLY A 999 -7.84 -6.28 -0.99
N SER A 1000 -7.41 -6.82 -2.14
CA SER A 1000 -6.11 -6.51 -2.75
C SER A 1000 -6.06 -5.02 -3.11
N MET A 1001 -4.86 -4.48 -3.34
CA MET A 1001 -4.70 -3.06 -3.67
C MET A 1001 -3.55 -2.83 -4.63
N TYR A 1002 -3.64 -1.75 -5.40
CA TYR A 1002 -2.52 -1.21 -6.17
C TYR A 1002 -2.30 0.26 -5.80
N ARG A 1003 -1.04 0.70 -5.88
CA ARG A 1003 -0.67 2.10 -5.69
C ARG A 1003 -0.99 2.92 -6.93
N VAL A 1004 -1.32 4.20 -6.73
CA VAL A 1004 -1.70 5.15 -7.79
C VAL A 1004 -0.85 6.42 -7.66
N PRO A 1005 0.33 6.48 -8.31
CA PRO A 1005 1.15 7.68 -8.40
C PRO A 1005 0.50 8.70 -9.36
N ALA A 1006 -0.10 9.75 -8.80
CA ALA A 1006 -1.03 10.63 -9.50
C ALA A 1006 -0.59 12.10 -9.58
N TRP A 1007 0.35 12.52 -8.72
CA TRP A 1007 0.78 13.92 -8.66
C TRP A 1007 2.29 14.02 -8.83
N GLY A 1008 2.73 14.56 -9.96
CA GLY A 1008 4.14 14.80 -10.26
C GLY A 1008 4.71 15.95 -9.43
N CYS A 1009 6.02 15.87 -9.16
CA CYS A 1009 6.75 16.90 -8.43
C CYS A 1009 7.77 17.57 -9.34
N TYR A 1010 7.60 18.89 -9.56
CA TYR A 1010 8.42 19.65 -10.50
C TYR A 1010 9.15 20.77 -9.79
N THR A 1011 10.39 21.02 -10.19
CA THR A 1011 11.13 22.22 -9.78
C THR A 1011 10.48 23.49 -10.34
N LEU A 1012 10.85 24.66 -9.81
CA LEU A 1012 10.31 25.94 -10.29
C LEU A 1012 10.63 26.25 -11.76
N ASP A 1013 11.69 25.66 -12.30
CA ASP A 1013 12.06 25.72 -13.73
C ASP A 1013 11.46 24.58 -14.57
N GLY A 1014 10.62 23.73 -13.96
CA GLY A 1014 9.82 22.70 -14.65
C GLY A 1014 10.49 21.35 -14.84
N GLN A 1015 11.61 21.06 -14.17
CA GLN A 1015 12.24 19.74 -14.21
C GLN A 1015 11.45 18.76 -13.36
N ASP A 1016 11.22 17.56 -13.89
CA ASP A 1016 10.54 16.47 -13.19
C ASP A 1016 11.50 15.75 -12.24
N LEU A 1017 11.26 15.88 -10.93
CA LEU A 1017 12.11 15.27 -9.92
C LEU A 1017 12.07 13.74 -9.94
N GLU A 1018 11.01 13.12 -10.48
CA GLU A 1018 10.96 11.67 -10.69
C GLU A 1018 12.04 11.20 -11.68
N LEU A 1019 12.44 12.08 -12.60
CA LEU A 1019 13.46 11.77 -13.61
C LEU A 1019 14.83 12.32 -13.25
N THR A 1020 14.92 13.42 -12.50
CA THR A 1020 16.21 14.08 -12.20
C THR A 1020 16.74 13.82 -10.80
N GLY A 1021 15.87 13.57 -9.82
CA GLY A 1021 16.23 13.60 -8.40
C GLY A 1021 16.79 14.96 -7.99
N VAL A 1022 17.56 14.99 -6.90
CA VAL A 1022 18.22 16.19 -6.38
C VAL A 1022 19.71 15.94 -6.22
N ALA A 1023 20.53 16.68 -6.97
CA ALA A 1023 21.98 16.62 -6.85
C ALA A 1023 22.48 17.46 -5.65
N PRO A 1024 23.52 16.98 -4.93
CA PRO A 1024 24.16 17.72 -3.85
C PRO A 1024 25.00 18.87 -4.41
N ASP A 1025 25.31 19.86 -3.57
CA ASP A 1025 26.26 20.92 -3.92
C ASP A 1025 27.72 20.44 -3.80
N ILE A 1026 27.97 19.48 -2.90
CA ILE A 1026 29.26 18.82 -2.73
C ILE A 1026 29.05 17.31 -2.80
N TYR A 1027 29.52 16.70 -3.88
CA TYR A 1027 29.45 15.25 -4.06
C TYR A 1027 30.46 14.53 -3.16
N VAL A 1028 29.98 13.63 -2.31
CA VAL A 1028 30.77 12.72 -1.48
C VAL A 1028 29.99 11.41 -1.36
N LYS A 1029 30.54 10.29 -1.84
CA LYS A 1029 29.91 8.97 -1.69
C LYS A 1029 30.40 8.30 -0.41
N ASN A 1030 29.49 7.75 0.40
CA ASN A 1030 29.84 6.81 1.46
C ASN A 1030 29.75 5.39 0.86
N THR A 1031 30.88 4.76 0.59
CA THR A 1031 30.92 3.47 -0.11
C THR A 1031 30.60 2.29 0.82
N VAL A 1032 30.38 1.10 0.25
CA VAL A 1032 30.27 -0.15 1.04
C VAL A 1032 31.53 -0.35 1.88
N GLU A 1033 32.70 -0.13 1.30
CA GLU A 1033 33.99 -0.26 1.98
C GLU A 1033 34.09 0.70 3.17
N ASP A 1034 33.66 1.96 3.00
CA ASP A 1034 33.64 2.93 4.10
C ASP A 1034 32.75 2.45 5.26
N ARG A 1035 31.52 2.01 4.95
CA ARG A 1035 30.56 1.50 5.95
C ARG A 1035 31.08 0.27 6.69
N VAL A 1036 31.69 -0.69 5.98
CA VAL A 1036 32.29 -1.90 6.59
C VAL A 1036 33.44 -1.53 7.54
N ASN A 1037 34.15 -0.44 7.26
CA ASN A 1037 35.26 0.04 8.07
C ASN A 1037 34.88 1.16 9.08
N ASP A 1038 33.58 1.38 9.32
CA ASP A 1038 33.03 2.44 10.20
C ASP A 1038 33.53 3.87 9.88
N LYS A 1039 33.77 4.14 8.59
CA LYS A 1039 34.08 5.48 8.07
C LYS A 1039 32.80 6.15 7.57
N ASP A 1040 32.72 7.46 7.75
CA ASP A 1040 31.63 8.28 7.21
C ASP A 1040 32.17 9.58 6.59
N PRO A 1041 32.68 9.53 5.33
CA PRO A 1041 33.25 10.70 4.68
C PRO A 1041 32.23 11.81 4.41
N GLN A 1042 30.94 11.48 4.28
CA GLN A 1042 29.88 12.46 4.08
C GLN A 1042 29.67 13.29 5.36
N LEU A 1043 29.55 12.62 6.51
CA LEU A 1043 29.38 13.29 7.80
C LEU A 1043 30.63 14.10 8.19
N GLU A 1044 31.81 13.54 7.93
CA GLU A 1044 33.08 14.25 8.15
C GLU A 1044 33.12 15.55 7.32
N ARG A 1045 32.77 15.48 6.03
CA ARG A 1045 32.73 16.66 5.17
C ARG A 1045 31.71 17.69 5.63
N ALA A 1046 30.54 17.27 6.11
CA ALA A 1046 29.53 18.16 6.68
C ALA A 1046 30.05 18.97 7.88
N VAL A 1047 30.74 18.29 8.81
CA VAL A 1047 31.36 18.95 9.96
C VAL A 1047 32.43 19.95 9.50
N GLN A 1048 33.28 19.57 8.54
CA GLN A 1048 34.32 20.44 8.00
C GLN A 1048 33.75 21.72 7.37
N GLU A 1049 32.66 21.61 6.59
CA GLU A 1049 32.02 22.77 5.95
C GLU A 1049 31.40 23.72 6.98
N ILE A 1050 30.72 23.22 8.00
CA ILE A 1050 30.18 24.09 9.06
C ILE A 1050 31.31 24.77 9.82
N LEU A 1051 32.36 24.06 10.21
CA LEU A 1051 33.50 24.65 10.91
C LEU A 1051 34.25 25.69 10.06
N LYS A 1052 34.20 25.58 8.73
CA LYS A 1052 34.72 26.59 7.80
C LYS A 1052 33.83 27.83 7.80
N ASP A 1053 32.51 27.67 7.78
CA ASP A 1053 31.56 28.79 7.77
C ASP A 1053 31.46 29.50 9.14
N LEU A 1054 31.97 28.88 10.22
CA LEU A 1054 32.07 29.45 11.58
C LEU A 1054 33.39 30.19 11.87
N LYS A 1055 34.33 30.23 10.93
CA LYS A 1055 35.58 31.02 11.03
C LYS A 1055 35.39 32.39 10.40
#